data_AF-A0A812RYY7-F1
#
_entry.id   AF-A0A812RYY7-F1
#
_cell.length_a   1.000
_cell.length_b   1.000
_cell.length_c   1.000
_cell.angle_alpha   90.00
_cell.angle_beta   90.00
_cell.angle_gamma   90.00
#
_symmetry.space_group_name_H-M   'P 1'
#
loop_
_entity.id
_entity.type
_entity.pdbx_description
1 polymer ?
#
loop_
_entity_poly.entity_id
_entity_poly.type
_entity_poly.pdbx_seq_one_letter_code
_entity_poly.pdbx_strand_id
1 'polypeptide(L)'
;MSEELVTIDIQDGVADVRLNRVDKYNALSPEMFAAIIAAGEQLAQAPEVRAVVLSGNGRGFCAGLDMGSFARMAEESGGNGDPSDSSSTAALLQRGERPENHAQQPAYVWKRLPVPVISAIHGVAYGGGCQIALGADIRIAAPDMKMSIMEIKWGLIPDMSLTQTLRDLVPLDVAKELTFTGKVLNGHEAKELGLVTHVSENPLEHALQLAKEIAGKSPDAIRAGKQLLEIAWHADERIGLELESALQTILIGYLAKQQGGKVGIAKQHSKGRLTIRERIEVLLDERSFREHGQATASPVYDDNGDIEDYVPANYVVGFGKIAQRRVVVGGEDFTLKGGSPNAAGLRKSVYAEHLAVQYKVPLVRLLEGGGGSVKGSAKKGGTVGDPVFAEPRFKIIADAMSQIPVVSGAMGAVAGFPAGRLVASHFSVMTKHTAQVLIGGPALVERALGVKMNKDELGGAQVHSRSGVIDNLAEDEHDAISQLRRFLSYLPSSVWERTPRQACTDPIDRMEEELLNCVPRESNAPFDMRAIVNMVVDKDSFFETGADFGPSQICGLARLDGQPVGILANDCNFYAGAMTAEAAQKYRRFVEMCDTFHVPVVNFVDQPGFMIGPESERSGTIRYGMAAVAAAAQATVPWAVVQVHKGFGVATAAHYAPGNYVLAWPSVESGALPLEGGVAVAYRREIEAAEDPEAKRREYEDKLREGRSPFPRAESFAVHELIDPRETRPMLCDWIDWIQPQLDTLLGPVHFGIRP
;
A
#
# COMPACT_ATOMS: atom_id res chain seq x y z
N MET A 1 4.13 44.89 -35.56
CA MET A 1 3.70 43.85 -34.62
C MET A 1 2.67 44.50 -33.73
N SER A 2 1.43 44.01 -33.70
CA SER A 2 0.38 44.55 -32.84
C SER A 2 0.83 44.42 -31.38
N GLU A 3 0.75 45.50 -30.61
CA GLU A 3 0.96 45.44 -29.16
C GLU A 3 -0.05 44.47 -28.55
N GLU A 4 0.40 43.66 -27.59
CA GLU A 4 -0.44 42.70 -26.89
C GLU A 4 -1.46 43.46 -26.02
N LEU A 5 -2.76 43.19 -26.22
CA LEU A 5 -3.86 43.95 -25.59
C LEU A 5 -4.05 43.64 -24.10
N VAL A 6 -3.60 42.47 -23.65
CA VAL A 6 -3.57 42.06 -22.23
C VAL A 6 -2.25 41.37 -21.98
N THR A 7 -1.43 41.89 -21.06
CA THR A 7 -0.14 41.29 -20.70
C THR A 7 -0.28 40.49 -19.42
N ILE A 8 0.43 39.35 -19.33
CA ILE A 8 0.48 38.51 -18.13
C ILE A 8 1.95 38.27 -17.76
N ASP A 9 2.33 38.63 -16.53
CA ASP A 9 3.63 38.27 -15.94
C ASP A 9 3.41 37.46 -14.66
N ILE A 10 4.02 36.27 -14.56
CA ILE A 10 3.84 35.37 -13.42
C ILE A 10 5.14 35.29 -12.64
N GLN A 11 5.13 35.79 -11.41
CA GLN A 11 6.28 35.74 -10.50
C GLN A 11 5.85 35.23 -9.13
N ASP A 12 6.59 34.25 -8.58
CA ASP A 12 6.33 33.66 -7.26
C ASP A 12 4.88 33.19 -7.04
N GLY A 13 4.19 32.78 -8.12
CA GLY A 13 2.79 32.35 -8.11
C GLY A 13 1.76 33.48 -8.13
N VAL A 14 2.17 34.73 -8.29
CA VAL A 14 1.29 35.88 -8.53
C VAL A 14 1.30 36.22 -10.01
N ALA A 15 0.12 36.30 -10.63
CA ALA A 15 -0.03 36.77 -12.01
C ALA A 15 -0.39 38.27 -12.03
N ASP A 16 0.51 39.12 -12.52
CA ASP A 16 0.25 40.53 -12.83
C ASP A 16 -0.35 40.63 -14.24
N VAL A 17 -1.66 40.87 -14.29
CA VAL A 17 -2.45 40.98 -15.51
C VAL A 17 -2.76 42.43 -15.78
N ARG A 18 -2.36 42.93 -16.95
CA ARG A 18 -2.56 44.33 -17.32
C ARG A 18 -3.30 44.50 -18.63
N LEU A 19 -4.38 45.27 -18.58
CA LEU A 19 -5.04 45.80 -19.77
C LEU A 19 -4.09 46.79 -20.46
N ASN A 20 -3.79 46.59 -21.73
CA ASN A 20 -2.67 47.24 -22.41
C ASN A 20 -3.09 47.84 -23.76
N ARG A 21 -4.07 48.74 -23.72
CA ARG A 21 -4.50 49.59 -24.86
C ARG A 21 -4.46 51.05 -24.43
N VAL A 22 -3.25 51.50 -24.12
CA VAL A 22 -2.94 52.73 -23.38
C VAL A 22 -3.45 54.00 -24.07
N ASP A 23 -3.38 54.04 -25.40
CA ASP A 23 -3.82 55.17 -26.23
C ASP A 23 -5.33 55.40 -26.19
N LYS A 24 -6.11 54.36 -25.87
CA LYS A 24 -7.58 54.38 -25.74
C LYS A 24 -8.07 54.19 -24.31
N TYR A 25 -7.24 54.46 -23.30
CA TYR A 25 -7.62 54.25 -21.88
C TYR A 25 -8.15 52.83 -21.61
N ASN A 26 -7.55 51.82 -22.26
CA ASN A 26 -7.95 50.42 -22.15
C ASN A 26 -9.42 50.17 -22.52
N ALA A 27 -10.00 51.01 -23.40
CA ALA A 27 -11.38 50.85 -23.86
C ALA A 27 -11.59 49.50 -24.55
N LEU A 28 -12.76 48.92 -24.29
CA LEU A 28 -13.09 47.56 -24.68
C LEU A 28 -13.57 47.51 -26.13
N SER A 29 -12.70 47.03 -27.02
CA SER A 29 -13.07 46.57 -28.36
C SER A 29 -13.36 45.06 -28.35
N PRO A 30 -13.93 44.50 -29.43
CA PRO A 30 -14.10 43.05 -29.57
C PRO A 30 -12.81 42.25 -29.37
N GLU A 31 -11.67 42.77 -29.84
CA GLU A 31 -10.35 42.13 -29.66
C GLU A 31 -9.91 42.18 -28.19
N MET A 32 -10.24 43.27 -27.49
CA MET A 32 -9.98 43.40 -26.05
C MET A 32 -10.85 42.44 -25.23
N PHE A 33 -12.11 42.24 -25.62
CA PHE A 33 -12.97 41.21 -25.03
C PHE A 33 -12.31 39.83 -25.17
N ALA A 34 -11.92 39.45 -26.38
CA ALA A 34 -11.27 38.17 -26.64
C ALA A 34 -9.96 38.01 -25.84
N ALA A 35 -9.12 39.05 -25.78
CA ALA A 35 -7.86 39.03 -25.04
C ALA A 35 -8.06 38.85 -23.52
N ILE A 36 -9.05 39.53 -22.94
CA ILE A 36 -9.39 39.39 -21.51
C ILE A 36 -9.88 37.97 -21.20
N ILE A 37 -10.78 37.44 -22.04
CA ILE A 37 -11.32 36.09 -21.88
C ILE A 37 -10.19 35.06 -21.96
N ALA A 38 -9.35 35.16 -23.00
CA ALA A 38 -8.21 34.27 -23.19
C ALA A 38 -7.23 34.32 -22.00
N ALA A 39 -6.94 35.51 -21.48
CA ALA A 39 -6.08 35.68 -20.31
C ALA A 39 -6.66 34.98 -19.07
N GLY A 40 -7.95 35.18 -18.78
CA GLY A 40 -8.60 34.51 -17.66
C GLY A 40 -8.65 32.98 -17.83
N GLU A 41 -8.93 32.48 -19.04
CA GLU A 41 -8.95 31.04 -19.32
C GLU A 41 -7.57 30.39 -19.23
N GLN A 42 -6.53 31.09 -19.70
CA GLN A 42 -5.14 30.65 -19.55
C GLN A 42 -4.77 30.52 -18.07
N LEU A 43 -5.11 31.53 -17.25
CA LEU A 43 -4.81 31.51 -15.82
C LEU A 43 -5.60 30.46 -15.06
N ALA A 44 -6.83 30.14 -15.50
CA ALA A 44 -7.63 29.07 -14.90
C ALA A 44 -6.96 27.70 -15.04
N GLN A 45 -6.15 27.51 -16.08
CA GLN A 45 -5.45 26.25 -16.38
C GLN A 45 -4.00 26.22 -15.87
N ALA A 46 -3.48 27.34 -15.36
CA ALA A 46 -2.09 27.46 -14.91
C ALA A 46 -1.92 26.96 -13.47
N PRO A 47 -1.26 25.79 -13.23
CA PRO A 47 -1.13 25.22 -11.89
C PRO A 47 -0.23 26.05 -10.95
N GLU A 48 0.69 26.85 -11.49
CA GLU A 48 1.61 27.71 -10.74
C GLU A 48 0.96 28.98 -10.19
N VAL A 49 -0.18 29.40 -10.74
CA VAL A 49 -0.88 30.62 -10.33
C VAL A 49 -1.62 30.37 -9.02
N ARG A 50 -1.40 31.24 -8.05
CA ARG A 50 -2.01 31.23 -6.72
C ARG A 50 -2.85 32.47 -6.39
N ALA A 51 -2.55 33.59 -7.03
CA ALA A 51 -3.34 34.82 -6.95
C ALA A 51 -3.16 35.62 -8.25
N VAL A 52 -4.16 36.44 -8.59
CA VAL A 52 -4.14 37.31 -9.78
C VAL A 52 -4.30 38.76 -9.35
N VAL A 53 -3.49 39.64 -9.91
CA VAL A 53 -3.66 41.09 -9.80
C VAL A 53 -4.06 41.63 -11.16
N LEU A 54 -5.22 42.28 -11.24
CA LEU A 54 -5.74 42.88 -12.47
C LEU A 54 -5.61 44.40 -12.42
N SER A 55 -4.94 45.00 -13.39
CA SER A 55 -4.77 46.45 -13.50
C SER A 55 -4.82 46.93 -14.95
N GLY A 56 -4.79 48.25 -15.17
CA GLY A 56 -4.69 48.84 -16.52
C GLY A 56 -3.40 49.62 -16.70
N ASN A 57 -2.68 49.44 -17.80
CA ASN A 57 -1.55 50.29 -18.13
C ASN A 57 -2.02 51.70 -18.52
N GLY A 58 -1.20 52.70 -18.25
CA GLY A 58 -1.45 54.09 -18.64
C GLY A 58 -2.35 54.86 -17.68
N ARG A 59 -3.18 55.74 -18.23
CA ARG A 59 -3.89 56.81 -17.48
C ARG A 59 -5.10 56.34 -16.67
N GLY A 60 -5.48 55.08 -16.75
CA GLY A 60 -6.56 54.54 -15.94
C GLY A 60 -6.80 53.06 -16.16
N PHE A 61 -7.66 52.47 -15.33
CA PHE A 61 -8.00 51.06 -15.39
C PHE A 61 -8.66 50.69 -16.73
N CYS A 62 -9.86 51.21 -17.01
CA CYS A 62 -10.59 50.97 -18.25
C CYS A 62 -11.73 51.99 -18.44
N ALA A 63 -11.77 52.65 -19.60
CA ALA A 63 -12.80 53.65 -19.93
C ALA A 63 -14.16 53.06 -20.36
N GLY A 64 -14.31 51.74 -20.43
CA GLY A 64 -15.54 51.07 -20.86
C GLY A 64 -15.58 50.77 -22.36
N LEU A 65 -16.77 50.59 -22.93
CA LEU A 65 -16.97 50.18 -24.32
C LEU A 65 -16.38 51.19 -25.33
N ASP A 66 -15.67 50.68 -26.34
CA ASP A 66 -15.24 51.46 -27.49
C ASP A 66 -16.38 51.57 -28.52
N MET A 67 -17.27 52.55 -28.31
CA MET A 67 -18.46 52.77 -29.15
C MET A 67 -18.12 52.93 -30.64
N GLY A 68 -16.95 53.49 -30.98
CA GLY A 68 -16.52 53.66 -32.37
C GLY A 68 -16.15 52.33 -33.03
N SER A 69 -15.73 51.32 -32.27
CA SER A 69 -15.45 49.98 -32.78
C SER A 69 -16.73 49.14 -32.91
N PHE A 70 -17.68 49.28 -31.97
CA PHE A 70 -18.97 48.60 -32.06
C PHE A 70 -19.91 49.19 -33.11
N ALA A 71 -19.89 50.52 -33.33
CA ALA A 71 -20.65 51.14 -34.41
C ALA A 71 -20.19 50.68 -35.81
N ARG A 72 -18.87 50.55 -36.01
CA ARG A 72 -18.30 50.00 -37.26
C ARG A 72 -18.68 48.53 -37.49
N MET A 73 -18.68 47.72 -36.43
CA MET A 73 -19.18 46.34 -36.49
C MET A 73 -20.66 46.28 -36.91
N ALA A 74 -21.50 47.18 -36.39
CA ALA A 74 -22.92 47.24 -36.74
C ALA A 74 -23.13 47.67 -38.20
N GLU A 75 -22.33 48.62 -38.71
CA GLU A 75 -22.37 49.08 -40.11
C GLU A 75 -21.90 48.01 -41.10
N GLU A 76 -20.83 47.26 -40.77
CA GLU A 76 -20.29 46.16 -41.61
C GLU A 76 -21.22 44.94 -41.68
N SER A 77 -22.18 44.82 -40.74
CA SER A 77 -23.12 43.70 -40.65
C SER A 77 -24.41 43.86 -41.47
N GLY A 78 -24.62 44.99 -42.16
CA GLY A 78 -25.66 45.17 -43.18
C GLY A 78 -27.14 45.10 -42.73
N GLY A 79 -27.45 45.32 -41.44
CA GLY A 79 -28.80 45.16 -40.88
C GLY A 79 -29.71 46.39 -41.05
N ASN A 80 -30.91 46.19 -41.61
CA ASN A 80 -31.91 47.22 -41.86
C ASN A 80 -32.77 47.49 -40.60
N GLY A 81 -32.19 48.12 -39.57
CA GLY A 81 -32.93 48.75 -38.47
C GLY A 81 -33.79 47.87 -37.54
N ASP A 82 -33.84 46.55 -37.73
CA ASP A 82 -34.47 45.60 -36.79
C ASP A 82 -33.42 45.11 -35.77
N PRO A 83 -33.57 45.39 -34.46
CA PRO A 83 -32.60 45.01 -33.43
C PRO A 83 -32.51 43.50 -33.18
N SER A 84 -33.36 42.68 -33.81
CA SER A 84 -33.34 41.22 -33.71
C SER A 84 -32.59 40.49 -34.83
N ASP A 85 -32.13 41.21 -35.87
CA ASP A 85 -31.63 40.60 -37.12
C ASP A 85 -30.21 41.05 -37.53
N SER A 86 -29.36 41.44 -36.56
CA SER A 86 -27.92 41.64 -36.79
C SER A 86 -27.11 40.41 -36.36
N SER A 87 -26.51 39.71 -37.33
CA SER A 87 -25.69 38.50 -37.10
C SER A 87 -24.55 38.71 -36.10
N SER A 88 -24.04 39.95 -35.96
CA SER A 88 -22.97 40.34 -35.05
C SER A 88 -23.42 40.55 -33.60
N THR A 89 -24.63 41.06 -33.35
CA THR A 89 -25.19 41.20 -32.00
C THR A 89 -25.65 39.84 -31.45
N ALA A 90 -26.17 38.97 -32.32
CA ALA A 90 -26.51 37.59 -31.97
C ALA A 90 -25.29 36.78 -31.48
N ALA A 91 -24.11 36.99 -32.08
CA ALA A 91 -22.87 36.31 -31.68
C ALA A 91 -22.40 36.70 -30.27
N LEU A 92 -22.56 37.97 -29.87
CA LEU A 92 -22.20 38.45 -28.53
C LEU A 92 -23.12 37.91 -27.43
N LEU A 93 -24.40 37.70 -27.78
CA LEU A 93 -25.43 37.19 -26.87
C LEU A 93 -25.52 35.66 -26.85
N GLN A 94 -24.76 34.97 -27.71
CA GLN A 94 -24.71 33.52 -27.78
C GLN A 94 -24.20 32.93 -26.46
N ARG A 95 -24.93 31.92 -25.96
CA ARG A 95 -24.54 31.12 -24.79
C ARG A 95 -24.12 29.74 -25.26
N GLY A 96 -22.98 29.27 -24.75
CA GLY A 96 -22.57 27.87 -24.84
C GLY A 96 -23.07 27.07 -23.64
N GLU A 97 -22.26 26.12 -23.16
CA GLU A 97 -22.54 25.34 -21.94
C GLU A 97 -22.36 26.14 -20.63
N ARG A 98 -21.87 27.39 -20.74
CA ARG A 98 -21.61 28.28 -19.61
C ARG A 98 -22.83 29.13 -19.28
N PRO A 99 -23.01 29.53 -18.01
CA PRO A 99 -24.14 30.40 -17.63
C PRO A 99 -24.04 31.79 -18.25
N GLU A 100 -22.84 32.32 -18.49
CA GLU A 100 -22.59 33.63 -19.12
C GLU A 100 -22.53 33.58 -20.66
N ASN A 101 -23.04 34.63 -21.33
CA ASN A 101 -22.84 34.82 -22.78
C ASN A 101 -21.48 35.46 -23.09
N HIS A 102 -21.09 35.54 -24.37
CA HIS A 102 -19.77 36.06 -24.75
C HIS A 102 -19.53 37.52 -24.29
N ALA A 103 -20.55 38.39 -24.32
CA ALA A 103 -20.42 39.76 -23.82
C ALA A 103 -20.23 39.85 -22.29
N GLN A 104 -20.69 38.85 -21.54
CA GLN A 104 -20.58 38.77 -20.09
C GLN A 104 -19.24 38.19 -19.62
N GLN A 105 -18.58 37.37 -20.45
CA GLN A 105 -17.35 36.66 -20.11
C GLN A 105 -16.20 37.56 -19.65
N PRO A 106 -15.91 38.74 -20.26
CA PRO A 106 -14.76 39.55 -19.87
C PRO A 106 -14.78 40.02 -18.42
N ALA A 107 -15.97 40.21 -17.83
CA ALA A 107 -16.13 40.55 -16.43
C ALA A 107 -16.29 39.30 -15.55
N TYR A 108 -16.99 38.27 -16.03
CA TYR A 108 -17.32 37.08 -15.25
C TYR A 108 -16.15 36.09 -15.09
N VAL A 109 -15.19 36.08 -16.03
CA VAL A 109 -14.05 35.16 -16.02
C VAL A 109 -13.22 35.28 -14.74
N TRP A 110 -13.09 36.49 -14.20
CA TRP A 110 -12.33 36.77 -12.98
C TRP A 110 -12.97 36.15 -11.74
N LYS A 111 -14.31 36.21 -11.63
CA LYS A 111 -15.06 35.59 -10.54
C LYS A 111 -14.83 34.07 -10.53
N ARG A 112 -14.89 33.44 -11.71
CA ARG A 112 -14.75 31.99 -11.87
C ARG A 112 -13.34 31.43 -11.67
N LEU A 113 -12.32 32.27 -11.58
CA LEU A 113 -10.96 31.77 -11.37
C LEU A 113 -10.88 31.01 -10.04
N PRO A 114 -10.24 29.83 -10.00
CA PRO A 114 -10.12 29.05 -8.76
C PRO A 114 -9.26 29.75 -7.70
N VAL A 115 -8.51 30.78 -8.10
CA VAL A 115 -7.64 31.58 -7.24
C VAL A 115 -8.21 32.99 -7.00
N PRO A 116 -7.82 33.67 -5.91
CA PRO A 116 -8.26 35.04 -5.65
C PRO A 116 -7.76 36.03 -6.71
N VAL A 117 -8.65 36.94 -7.10
CA VAL A 117 -8.38 38.05 -8.02
C VAL A 117 -8.48 39.38 -7.29
N ILE A 118 -7.47 40.22 -7.43
CA ILE A 118 -7.38 41.54 -6.81
C ILE A 118 -7.31 42.59 -7.92
N SER A 119 -8.30 43.48 -8.03
CA SER A 119 -8.23 44.59 -8.98
C SER A 119 -7.56 45.81 -8.36
N ALA A 120 -6.56 46.37 -9.04
CA ALA A 120 -5.94 47.65 -8.73
C ALA A 120 -6.47 48.74 -9.66
N ILE A 121 -7.23 49.70 -9.11
CA ILE A 121 -8.03 50.65 -9.87
C ILE A 121 -7.46 52.06 -9.71
N HIS A 122 -7.03 52.69 -10.81
CA HIS A 122 -6.64 54.10 -10.85
C HIS A 122 -7.26 54.80 -12.06
N GLY A 123 -7.25 56.13 -12.05
CA GLY A 123 -7.76 56.94 -13.16
C GLY A 123 -9.26 56.75 -13.38
N VAL A 124 -9.66 55.96 -14.38
CA VAL A 124 -11.07 55.75 -14.73
C VAL A 124 -11.43 54.26 -14.82
N ALA A 125 -12.61 53.90 -14.31
CA ALA A 125 -13.26 52.60 -14.44
C ALA A 125 -14.75 52.82 -14.76
N TYR A 126 -15.08 52.97 -16.05
CA TYR A 126 -16.44 53.32 -16.49
C TYR A 126 -17.11 52.20 -17.25
N GLY A 127 -18.44 52.08 -17.11
CA GLY A 127 -19.26 51.11 -17.83
C GLY A 127 -18.68 49.70 -17.71
N GLY A 128 -18.43 49.03 -18.85
CA GLY A 128 -17.76 47.72 -18.87
C GLY A 128 -16.44 47.63 -18.10
N GLY A 129 -15.67 48.73 -18.01
CA GLY A 129 -14.45 48.78 -17.19
C GLY A 129 -14.72 48.74 -15.68
N CYS A 130 -15.83 49.34 -15.24
CA CYS A 130 -16.36 49.17 -13.89
C CYS A 130 -16.79 47.72 -13.67
N GLN A 131 -17.52 47.13 -14.61
CA GLN A 131 -18.01 45.74 -14.49
C GLN A 131 -16.86 44.72 -14.39
N ILE A 132 -15.78 44.90 -15.15
CA ILE A 132 -14.57 44.08 -15.06
C ILE A 132 -13.89 44.25 -13.70
N ALA A 133 -13.69 45.48 -13.23
CA ALA A 133 -13.07 45.74 -11.92
C ALA A 133 -13.88 45.11 -10.77
N LEU A 134 -15.21 45.23 -10.83
CA LEU A 134 -16.10 44.68 -9.81
C LEU A 134 -16.15 43.14 -9.83
N GLY A 135 -15.80 42.50 -10.95
CA GLY A 135 -15.71 41.05 -11.06
C GLY A 135 -14.55 40.41 -10.28
N ALA A 136 -13.59 41.20 -9.78
CA ALA A 136 -12.53 40.72 -8.90
C ALA A 136 -13.04 40.47 -7.47
N ASP A 137 -12.40 39.55 -6.73
CA ASP A 137 -12.76 39.22 -5.35
C ASP A 137 -12.49 40.40 -4.40
N ILE A 138 -11.34 41.08 -4.59
CA ILE A 138 -10.87 42.20 -3.78
C ILE A 138 -10.58 43.41 -4.68
N ARG A 139 -10.96 44.61 -4.23
CA ARG A 139 -10.81 45.84 -5.02
C ARG A 139 -10.02 46.88 -4.23
N ILE A 140 -8.90 47.33 -4.79
CA ILE A 140 -8.04 48.37 -4.22
C ILE A 140 -8.01 49.55 -5.18
N ALA A 141 -8.42 50.73 -4.73
CA ALA A 141 -8.61 51.89 -5.61
C ALA A 141 -7.83 53.12 -5.16
N ALA A 142 -7.36 53.93 -6.13
CA ALA A 142 -6.79 55.24 -5.86
C ALA A 142 -7.86 56.21 -5.31
N PRO A 143 -7.52 57.12 -4.37
CA PRO A 143 -8.48 58.05 -3.79
C PRO A 143 -9.25 58.88 -4.82
N ASP A 144 -8.56 59.31 -5.88
CA ASP A 144 -9.06 60.23 -6.91
C ASP A 144 -9.58 59.52 -8.17
N MET A 145 -9.57 58.18 -8.19
CA MET A 145 -10.11 57.40 -9.31
C MET A 145 -11.58 57.73 -9.54
N LYS A 146 -12.08 57.51 -10.76
CA LYS A 146 -13.48 57.74 -11.12
C LYS A 146 -14.13 56.45 -11.59
N MET A 147 -15.15 56.00 -10.87
CA MET A 147 -15.91 54.78 -11.19
C MET A 147 -17.38 55.10 -11.46
N SER A 148 -18.00 54.45 -12.45
CA SER A 148 -19.42 54.65 -12.76
C SER A 148 -20.03 53.51 -13.57
N ILE A 149 -21.28 53.15 -13.24
CA ILE A 149 -22.17 52.31 -14.07
C ILE A 149 -22.80 53.23 -15.12
N MET A 150 -22.09 53.42 -16.23
CA MET A 150 -22.34 54.52 -17.16
C MET A 150 -23.37 54.17 -18.25
N GLU A 151 -23.76 52.89 -18.34
CA GLU A 151 -24.62 52.30 -19.38
C GLU A 151 -25.91 53.08 -19.63
N ILE A 152 -26.54 53.59 -18.56
CA ILE A 152 -27.81 54.33 -18.64
C ILE A 152 -27.70 55.61 -19.49
N LYS A 153 -26.52 56.24 -19.55
CA LYS A 153 -26.29 57.45 -20.36
C LYS A 153 -26.27 57.13 -21.86
N TRP A 154 -26.14 55.86 -22.21
CA TRP A 154 -26.14 55.36 -23.58
C TRP A 154 -27.40 54.54 -23.90
N GLY A 155 -28.40 54.56 -23.02
CA GLY A 155 -29.65 53.78 -23.20
C GLY A 155 -29.46 52.27 -23.02
N LEU A 156 -28.38 51.85 -22.37
CA LEU A 156 -28.07 50.46 -22.08
C LEU A 156 -28.31 50.15 -20.59
N ILE A 157 -28.49 48.86 -20.31
CA ILE A 157 -28.43 48.32 -18.95
C ILE A 157 -27.03 47.77 -18.68
N PRO A 158 -26.59 47.66 -17.41
CA PRO A 158 -25.36 46.95 -17.09
C PRO A 158 -25.50 45.46 -17.45
N ASP A 159 -24.79 45.05 -18.50
CA ASP A 159 -25.02 43.80 -19.25
C ASP A 159 -23.82 42.84 -19.24
N MET A 160 -22.66 43.24 -18.73
CA MET A 160 -21.45 42.43 -18.57
C MET A 160 -21.38 41.78 -17.18
N SER A 161 -22.43 41.05 -16.79
CA SER A 161 -22.56 40.30 -15.53
C SER A 161 -22.69 41.10 -14.23
N LEU A 162 -22.68 42.43 -14.27
CA LEU A 162 -22.70 43.28 -13.07
C LEU A 162 -23.89 43.02 -12.13
N THR A 163 -25.04 42.58 -12.64
CA THR A 163 -26.19 42.20 -11.81
C THR A 163 -25.88 41.04 -10.86
N GLN A 164 -24.96 40.14 -11.23
CA GLN A 164 -24.50 39.03 -10.39
C GLN A 164 -23.42 39.45 -9.40
N THR A 165 -22.83 40.62 -9.58
CA THR A 165 -21.76 41.14 -8.73
C THR A 165 -22.30 42.15 -7.73
N LEU A 166 -23.13 43.12 -8.16
CA LEU A 166 -23.68 44.15 -7.27
C LEU A 166 -24.53 43.58 -6.15
N ARG A 167 -25.23 42.47 -6.40
CA ARG A 167 -26.05 41.79 -5.38
C ARG A 167 -25.22 41.35 -4.16
N ASP A 168 -23.91 41.17 -4.34
CA ASP A 168 -22.97 40.73 -3.30
C ASP A 168 -22.26 41.92 -2.63
N LEU A 169 -22.26 43.10 -3.26
CA LEU A 169 -21.46 44.26 -2.84
C LEU A 169 -22.27 45.34 -2.14
N VAL A 170 -23.50 45.60 -2.60
CA VAL A 170 -24.30 46.74 -2.13
C VAL A 170 -25.76 46.36 -1.96
N PRO A 171 -26.51 47.05 -1.08
CA PRO A 171 -27.96 46.93 -1.00
C PRO A 171 -28.66 47.24 -2.34
N LEU A 172 -29.80 46.60 -2.59
CA LEU A 172 -30.50 46.68 -3.88
C LEU A 172 -30.93 48.10 -4.27
N ASP A 173 -31.28 48.95 -3.30
CA ASP A 173 -31.62 50.36 -3.51
C ASP A 173 -30.40 51.17 -3.96
N VAL A 174 -29.23 50.95 -3.36
CA VAL A 174 -27.96 51.55 -3.80
C VAL A 174 -27.60 51.09 -5.21
N ALA A 175 -27.71 49.78 -5.51
CA ALA A 175 -27.47 49.25 -6.85
C ALA A 175 -28.36 49.93 -7.91
N LYS A 176 -29.64 50.16 -7.59
CA LYS A 176 -30.59 50.87 -8.45
C LYS A 176 -30.21 52.34 -8.63
N GLU A 177 -29.86 53.05 -7.56
CA GLU A 177 -29.44 54.45 -7.65
C GLU A 177 -28.24 54.60 -8.58
N LEU A 178 -27.19 53.80 -8.37
CA LEU A 178 -25.98 53.85 -9.19
C LEU A 178 -26.27 53.52 -10.66
N THR A 179 -27.13 52.53 -10.91
CA THR A 179 -27.51 52.12 -12.26
C THR A 179 -28.37 53.16 -12.97
N PHE A 180 -29.34 53.77 -12.28
CA PHE A 180 -30.29 54.71 -12.89
C PHE A 180 -29.71 56.10 -13.09
N THR A 181 -28.76 56.51 -12.24
CA THR A 181 -28.16 57.84 -12.30
C THR A 181 -26.89 57.89 -13.13
N GLY A 182 -26.16 56.78 -13.24
CA GLY A 182 -24.80 56.78 -13.77
C GLY A 182 -23.89 57.76 -13.01
N LYS A 183 -24.06 57.83 -11.69
CA LYS A 183 -23.25 58.65 -10.78
C LYS A 183 -21.78 58.26 -10.90
N VAL A 184 -20.90 59.26 -10.90
CA VAL A 184 -19.45 59.05 -10.86
C VAL A 184 -19.01 59.14 -9.42
N LEU A 185 -18.31 58.10 -8.96
CA LEU A 185 -17.80 57.97 -7.59
C LEU A 185 -16.29 58.13 -7.59
N ASN A 186 -15.76 58.75 -6.54
CA ASN A 186 -14.34 58.67 -6.22
C ASN A 186 -13.98 57.42 -5.41
N GLY A 187 -12.69 57.19 -5.14
CA GLY A 187 -12.21 56.02 -4.39
C GLY A 187 -12.82 55.90 -2.98
N HIS A 188 -12.97 57.02 -2.27
CA HIS A 188 -13.56 57.04 -0.93
C HIS A 188 -15.06 56.76 -0.95
N GLU A 189 -15.81 57.41 -1.83
CA GLU A 189 -17.24 57.18 -1.99
C GLU A 189 -17.54 55.73 -2.39
N ALA A 190 -16.73 55.16 -3.30
CA ALA A 190 -16.86 53.77 -3.70
C ALA A 190 -16.58 52.79 -2.55
N LYS A 191 -15.65 53.13 -1.64
CA LYS A 191 -15.40 52.33 -0.43
C LYS A 191 -16.54 52.43 0.58
N GLU A 192 -17.07 53.63 0.81
CA GLU A 192 -18.21 53.85 1.72
C GLU A 192 -19.45 53.06 1.27
N LEU A 193 -19.66 52.95 -0.04
CA LEU A 193 -20.76 52.17 -0.61
C LEU A 193 -20.50 50.65 -0.65
N GLY A 194 -19.28 50.18 -0.38
CA GLY A 194 -18.92 48.75 -0.43
C GLY A 194 -18.44 48.23 -1.80
N LEU A 195 -18.34 49.10 -2.82
CA LEU A 195 -17.83 48.74 -4.14
C LEU A 195 -16.31 48.53 -4.13
N VAL A 196 -15.58 49.18 -3.23
CA VAL A 196 -14.12 49.07 -3.09
C VAL A 196 -13.76 48.57 -1.69
N THR A 197 -12.82 47.62 -1.60
CA THR A 197 -12.36 47.05 -0.33
C THR A 197 -11.38 47.99 0.37
N HIS A 198 -10.38 48.50 -0.37
CA HIS A 198 -9.33 49.37 0.16
C HIS A 198 -9.09 50.59 -0.73
N VAL A 199 -8.76 51.73 -0.10
CA VAL A 199 -8.28 52.92 -0.80
C VAL A 199 -6.78 53.04 -0.53
N SER A 200 -5.99 53.28 -1.57
CA SER A 200 -4.53 53.37 -1.51
C SER A 200 -4.00 54.36 -2.55
N GLU A 201 -3.03 55.20 -2.19
CA GLU A 201 -2.33 56.07 -3.14
C GLU A 201 -1.61 55.26 -4.25
N ASN A 202 -1.14 54.05 -3.91
CA ASN A 202 -0.50 53.11 -4.84
C ASN A 202 -1.32 51.81 -4.89
N PRO A 203 -2.43 51.74 -5.65
CA PRO A 203 -3.33 50.60 -5.63
C PRO A 203 -2.68 49.32 -6.21
N LEU A 204 -1.83 49.45 -7.23
CA LEU A 204 -1.14 48.30 -7.84
C LEU A 204 -0.13 47.66 -6.90
N GLU A 205 0.72 48.47 -6.25
CA GLU A 205 1.71 47.98 -5.29
C GLU A 205 1.03 47.27 -4.11
N HIS A 206 -0.04 47.87 -3.58
CA HIS A 206 -0.83 47.26 -2.50
C HIS A 206 -1.48 45.95 -2.95
N ALA A 207 -2.03 45.88 -4.18
CA ALA A 207 -2.61 44.65 -4.71
C ALA A 207 -1.56 43.53 -4.87
N LEU A 208 -0.37 43.86 -5.38
CA LEU A 208 0.74 42.91 -5.51
C LEU A 208 1.23 42.41 -4.13
N GLN A 209 1.30 43.30 -3.14
CA GLN A 209 1.67 42.92 -1.77
C GLN A 209 0.66 41.94 -1.16
N LEU A 210 -0.64 42.23 -1.29
CA LEU A 210 -1.70 41.36 -0.80
C LEU A 210 -1.74 40.02 -1.55
N ALA A 211 -1.56 40.03 -2.87
CA ALA A 211 -1.46 38.81 -3.67
C ALA A 211 -0.27 37.94 -3.23
N LYS A 212 0.87 38.54 -2.91
CA LYS A 212 2.05 37.83 -2.40
C LYS A 212 1.80 37.21 -1.03
N GLU A 213 1.09 37.90 -0.15
CA GLU A 213 0.69 37.35 1.14
C GLU A 213 -0.21 36.12 0.98
N ILE A 214 -1.21 36.20 0.10
CA ILE A 214 -2.11 35.09 -0.23
C ILE A 214 -1.34 33.92 -0.86
N ALA A 215 -0.45 34.21 -1.81
CA ALA A 215 0.37 33.21 -2.49
C ALA A 215 1.32 32.46 -1.54
N GLY A 216 1.65 33.05 -0.38
CA GLY A 216 2.41 32.40 0.69
C GLY A 216 1.63 31.37 1.51
N LYS A 217 0.31 31.22 1.30
CA LYS A 217 -0.55 30.25 2.01
C LYS A 217 -0.71 28.95 1.22
N SER A 218 -1.41 27.96 1.81
CA SER A 218 -1.71 26.69 1.14
C SER A 218 -2.58 26.93 -0.11
N PRO A 219 -2.12 26.56 -1.32
CA PRO A 219 -2.86 26.81 -2.56
C PRO A 219 -4.19 26.07 -2.58
N ASP A 220 -4.21 24.84 -2.07
CA ASP A 220 -5.43 24.03 -2.03
C ASP A 220 -6.45 24.62 -1.05
N ALA A 221 -5.99 25.10 0.12
CA ALA A 221 -6.86 25.73 1.11
C ALA A 221 -7.44 27.06 0.60
N ILE A 222 -6.64 27.86 -0.12
CA ILE A 222 -7.12 29.11 -0.73
C ILE A 222 -8.17 28.82 -1.81
N ARG A 223 -7.91 27.86 -2.72
CA ARG A 223 -8.86 27.46 -3.76
C ARG A 223 -10.15 26.90 -3.18
N ALA A 224 -10.04 25.99 -2.22
CA ALA A 224 -11.19 25.43 -1.50
C ALA A 224 -11.94 26.50 -0.70
N GLY A 225 -11.24 27.43 -0.06
CA GLY A 225 -11.83 28.54 0.69
C GLY A 225 -12.62 29.48 -0.22
N LYS A 226 -12.07 29.85 -1.38
CA LYS A 226 -12.80 30.63 -2.39
C LYS A 226 -14.06 29.89 -2.85
N GLN A 227 -13.93 28.64 -3.27
CA GLN A 227 -15.07 27.81 -3.70
C GLN A 227 -16.15 27.70 -2.59
N LEU A 228 -15.72 27.46 -1.35
CA LEU A 228 -16.63 27.34 -0.21
C LEU A 228 -17.41 28.64 -0.02
N LEU A 229 -16.73 29.78 0.04
CA LEU A 229 -17.37 31.06 0.25
C LEU A 229 -18.31 31.40 -0.93
N GLU A 230 -17.89 31.24 -2.18
CA GLU A 230 -18.74 31.58 -3.32
C GLU A 230 -20.03 30.73 -3.41
N ILE A 231 -19.95 29.44 -3.05
CA ILE A 231 -21.11 28.55 -3.12
C ILE A 231 -21.97 28.67 -1.85
N ALA A 232 -21.36 28.57 -0.67
CA ALA A 232 -22.09 28.54 0.60
C ALA A 232 -22.80 29.87 0.90
N TRP A 233 -22.26 31.00 0.43
CA TRP A 233 -22.85 32.33 0.66
C TRP A 233 -24.24 32.53 0.05
N HIS A 234 -24.59 31.71 -0.96
CA HIS A 234 -25.89 31.76 -1.65
C HIS A 234 -26.70 30.48 -1.51
N ALA A 235 -26.17 29.47 -0.82
CA ALA A 235 -26.82 28.19 -0.62
C ALA A 235 -27.61 28.17 0.71
N ASP A 236 -28.45 27.15 0.89
CA ASP A 236 -29.00 26.86 2.21
C ASP A 236 -27.93 26.30 3.17
N GLU A 237 -28.22 26.37 4.47
CA GLU A 237 -27.30 25.97 5.54
C GLU A 237 -26.80 24.53 5.40
N ARG A 238 -27.63 23.60 4.92
CA ARG A 238 -27.23 22.19 4.77
C ARG A 238 -26.22 22.05 3.64
N ILE A 239 -26.48 22.62 2.47
CA ILE A 239 -25.55 22.57 1.33
C ILE A 239 -24.21 23.21 1.70
N GLY A 240 -24.22 24.36 2.40
CA GLY A 240 -23.01 25.03 2.85
C GLY A 240 -22.17 24.18 3.82
N LEU A 241 -22.78 23.62 4.87
CA LEU A 241 -22.10 22.81 5.87
C LEU A 241 -21.62 21.45 5.32
N GLU A 242 -22.36 20.85 4.38
CA GLU A 242 -21.94 19.64 3.66
C GLU A 242 -20.71 19.91 2.78
N LEU A 243 -20.70 21.02 2.05
CA LEU A 243 -19.55 21.44 1.23
C LEU A 243 -18.32 21.73 2.09
N GLU A 244 -18.49 22.41 3.23
CA GLU A 244 -17.42 22.67 4.20
C GLU A 244 -16.76 21.35 4.64
N SER A 245 -17.58 20.38 5.06
CA SER A 245 -17.09 19.06 5.49
C SER A 245 -16.38 18.31 4.37
N ALA A 246 -16.91 18.37 3.14
CA ALA A 246 -16.33 17.70 1.98
C ALA A 246 -14.96 18.29 1.61
N LEU A 247 -14.87 19.62 1.50
CA LEU A 247 -13.62 20.32 1.18
C LEU A 247 -12.57 20.11 2.28
N GLN A 248 -12.97 20.18 3.55
CA GLN A 248 -12.06 19.92 4.67
C GLN A 248 -11.51 18.49 4.64
N THR A 249 -12.36 17.51 4.32
CA THR A 249 -11.93 16.10 4.18
C THR A 249 -10.92 15.92 3.05
N ILE A 250 -11.15 16.58 1.91
CA ILE A 250 -10.23 16.56 0.76
C ILE A 250 -8.87 17.16 1.16
N LEU A 251 -8.86 18.32 1.81
CA LEU A 251 -7.62 18.99 2.24
C LEU A 251 -6.80 18.12 3.21
N ILE A 252 -7.45 17.55 4.22
CA ILE A 252 -6.81 16.65 5.19
C ILE A 252 -6.27 15.39 4.51
N GLY A 253 -7.07 14.77 3.64
CA GLY A 253 -6.68 13.56 2.90
C GLY A 253 -5.55 13.82 1.90
N TYR A 254 -5.51 14.99 1.27
CA TYR A 254 -4.46 15.38 0.33
C TYR A 254 -3.10 15.50 1.03
N LEU A 255 -3.03 16.20 2.16
CA LEU A 255 -1.78 16.32 2.94
C LEU A 255 -1.24 14.94 3.37
N ALA A 256 -2.11 14.03 3.79
CA ALA A 256 -1.74 12.66 4.17
C ALA A 256 -1.25 11.79 2.99
N LYS A 257 -1.67 12.12 1.76
CA LYS A 257 -1.25 11.43 0.53
C LYS A 257 0.04 11.98 -0.07
N GLN A 258 0.52 13.15 0.36
CA GLN A 258 1.77 13.70 -0.14
C GLN A 258 3.01 12.92 0.31
N GLN A 259 2.90 12.08 1.35
CA GLN A 259 4.01 11.28 1.89
C GLN A 259 5.22 12.19 2.19
N GLY A 260 6.45 11.78 1.84
CA GLY A 260 7.66 12.62 1.88
C GLY A 260 7.78 13.64 0.74
N GLY A 261 6.67 13.98 0.08
CA GLY A 261 6.61 14.86 -1.09
C GLY A 261 7.21 14.25 -2.35
N LYS A 262 7.12 15.00 -3.47
CA LYS A 262 7.62 14.57 -4.80
C LYS A 262 9.09 14.12 -4.77
N VAL A 263 9.93 14.80 -3.99
CA VAL A 263 11.36 14.48 -3.85
C VAL A 263 11.57 13.15 -3.13
N GLY A 264 10.84 12.91 -2.03
CA GLY A 264 10.91 11.66 -1.27
C GLY A 264 10.44 10.47 -2.09
N ILE A 265 9.34 10.64 -2.84
CA ILE A 265 8.78 9.61 -3.74
C ILE A 265 9.76 9.31 -4.89
N ALA A 266 10.28 10.33 -5.58
CA ALA A 266 11.24 10.12 -6.66
C ALA A 266 12.51 9.39 -6.20
N LYS A 267 12.99 9.69 -4.98
CA LYS A 267 14.14 8.97 -4.37
C LYS A 267 13.82 7.53 -3.99
N GLN A 268 12.55 7.23 -3.67
CA GLN A 268 12.11 5.86 -3.42
C GLN A 268 12.09 5.06 -4.72
N HIS A 269 11.46 5.61 -5.77
CA HIS A 269 11.39 5.01 -7.09
C HIS A 269 12.77 4.84 -7.75
N SER A 270 13.70 5.78 -7.56
CA SER A 270 15.06 5.68 -8.09
C SER A 270 15.86 4.50 -7.53
N LYS A 271 15.37 3.85 -6.47
CA LYS A 271 15.95 2.63 -5.90
C LYS A 271 15.23 1.35 -6.34
N GLY A 272 14.31 1.46 -7.31
CA GLY A 272 13.50 0.32 -7.79
C GLY A 272 12.49 -0.18 -6.77
N ARG A 273 12.00 0.70 -5.87
CA ARG A 273 11.06 0.34 -4.79
C ARG A 273 9.80 1.16 -4.93
N LEU A 274 8.65 0.54 -4.65
CA LEU A 274 7.38 1.24 -4.58
C LEU A 274 7.27 1.98 -3.24
N THR A 275 6.36 2.95 -3.20
CA THR A 275 5.89 3.56 -1.96
C THR A 275 4.92 2.60 -1.25
N ILE A 276 4.70 2.80 0.05
CA ILE A 276 3.74 1.97 0.80
C ILE A 276 2.33 2.01 0.20
N ARG A 277 1.89 3.15 -0.34
CA ARG A 277 0.56 3.29 -0.93
C ARG A 277 0.43 2.52 -2.25
N GLU A 278 1.46 2.57 -3.09
CA GLU A 278 1.54 1.77 -4.32
C GLU A 278 1.58 0.26 -4.01
N ARG A 279 2.33 -0.16 -2.99
CA ARG A 279 2.34 -1.59 -2.57
C ARG A 279 0.96 -2.06 -2.10
N ILE A 280 0.24 -1.22 -1.35
CA ILE A 280 -1.14 -1.52 -0.91
C ILE A 280 -2.08 -1.62 -2.12
N GLU A 281 -1.93 -0.74 -3.11
CA GLU A 281 -2.72 -0.76 -4.34
C GLU A 281 -2.48 -2.03 -5.17
N VAL A 282 -1.21 -2.46 -5.32
CA VAL A 282 -0.87 -3.71 -6.01
C VAL A 282 -1.36 -4.95 -5.24
N LEU A 283 -1.32 -4.91 -3.91
CA LEU A 283 -1.73 -6.03 -3.06
C LEU A 283 -3.23 -6.28 -3.08
N LEU A 284 -4.04 -5.23 -3.03
CA LEU A 284 -5.47 -5.31 -2.75
C LEU A 284 -6.32 -5.33 -4.03
N ASP A 285 -7.54 -5.84 -3.91
CA ASP A 285 -8.55 -5.75 -4.96
C ASP A 285 -8.90 -4.27 -5.23
N GLU A 286 -9.22 -3.94 -6.48
CA GLU A 286 -9.44 -2.57 -6.93
C GLU A 286 -10.48 -1.83 -6.06
N ARG A 287 -10.16 -0.59 -5.65
CA ARG A 287 -11.02 0.30 -4.85
C ARG A 287 -11.48 -0.29 -3.50
N SER A 288 -10.77 -1.29 -2.97
CA SER A 288 -11.14 -1.93 -1.69
C SER A 288 -10.50 -1.30 -0.45
N PHE A 289 -9.42 -0.52 -0.60
CA PHE A 289 -8.68 0.02 0.53
C PHE A 289 -9.46 1.13 1.27
N ARG A 290 -9.55 0.99 2.60
CA ARG A 290 -10.14 1.94 3.54
C ARG A 290 -9.13 2.24 4.64
N GLU A 291 -8.33 3.27 4.42
CA GLU A 291 -7.29 3.69 5.37
C GLU A 291 -7.88 4.26 6.67
N HIS A 292 -7.31 3.87 7.80
CA HIS A 292 -7.65 4.40 9.12
C HIS A 292 -6.60 5.42 9.58
N GLY A 293 -7.07 6.53 10.17
CA GLY A 293 -6.21 7.59 10.70
C GLY A 293 -5.40 8.31 9.61
N GLN A 294 -6.04 8.70 8.50
CA GLN A 294 -5.41 9.50 7.44
C GLN A 294 -4.90 10.84 7.98
N ALA A 295 -5.70 11.51 8.81
CA ALA A 295 -5.37 12.81 9.41
C ALA A 295 -4.31 12.75 10.53
N THR A 296 -3.79 11.57 10.87
CA THR A 296 -2.90 11.44 12.03
C THR A 296 -1.53 12.06 11.73
N ALA A 297 -1.21 13.14 12.43
CA ALA A 297 0.06 13.85 12.35
C ALA A 297 0.53 14.31 13.74
N SER A 298 1.79 14.73 13.85
CA SER A 298 2.35 15.37 15.04
C SER A 298 2.71 16.82 14.70
N PRO A 299 2.27 17.81 15.50
CA PRO A 299 2.63 19.21 15.27
C PRO A 299 4.13 19.43 15.49
N VAL A 300 4.69 20.36 14.70
CA VAL A 300 6.01 20.96 14.85
C VAL A 300 5.79 22.35 15.39
N TYR A 301 6.46 22.68 16.48
CA TYR A 301 6.36 23.99 17.12
C TYR A 301 7.63 24.78 16.86
N ASP A 302 7.48 26.08 16.66
CA ASP A 302 8.59 27.02 16.61
C ASP A 302 9.15 27.30 18.03
N ASP A 303 10.15 28.19 18.12
CA ASP A 303 10.77 28.58 19.39
C ASP A 303 9.81 29.35 20.33
N ASN A 304 8.74 29.93 19.79
CA ASN A 304 7.73 30.68 20.54
C ASN A 304 6.61 29.77 21.08
N GLY A 305 6.55 28.52 20.62
CA GLY A 305 5.52 27.55 21.00
C GLY A 305 4.29 27.56 20.08
N ASP A 306 4.35 28.26 18.95
CA ASP A 306 3.31 28.26 17.91
C ASP A 306 3.53 27.11 16.93
N ILE A 307 2.44 26.61 16.33
CA ILE A 307 2.52 25.51 15.36
C ILE A 307 3.07 26.05 14.03
N GLU A 308 4.22 25.54 13.61
CA GLU A 308 4.87 25.87 12.34
C GLU A 308 4.46 24.88 11.23
N ASP A 309 4.39 23.58 11.54
CA ASP A 309 4.16 22.52 10.55
C ASP A 309 3.55 21.26 11.20
N TYR A 310 3.19 20.25 10.39
CA TYR A 310 2.74 18.94 10.83
C TYR A 310 3.51 17.81 10.14
N VAL A 311 4.04 16.87 10.94
CA VAL A 311 4.66 15.66 10.43
C VAL A 311 3.62 14.52 10.43
N PRO A 312 3.23 13.98 9.26
CA PRO A 312 2.26 12.89 9.19
C PRO A 312 2.80 11.61 9.86
N ALA A 313 1.89 10.74 10.31
CA ALA A 313 2.23 9.43 10.82
C ALA A 313 2.92 8.61 9.71
N ASN A 314 4.11 8.09 9.99
CA ASN A 314 4.92 7.35 9.01
C ASN A 314 4.50 5.89 8.83
N TYR A 315 3.24 5.56 9.15
CA TYR A 315 2.69 4.20 9.03
C TYR A 315 1.27 4.28 8.48
N VAL A 316 1.03 3.59 7.37
CA VAL A 316 -0.28 3.46 6.73
C VAL A 316 -0.92 2.17 7.20
N VAL A 317 -2.20 2.19 7.55
CA VAL A 317 -2.96 1.02 8.00
C VAL A 317 -4.42 1.17 7.61
N GLY A 318 -5.07 0.06 7.27
CA GLY A 318 -6.50 0.05 6.99
C GLY A 318 -7.03 -1.33 6.61
N PHE A 319 -8.33 -1.38 6.31
CA PHE A 319 -8.95 -2.56 5.72
C PHE A 319 -8.77 -2.58 4.20
N GLY A 320 -8.66 -3.78 3.65
CA GLY A 320 -8.68 -4.04 2.22
C GLY A 320 -9.34 -5.37 1.91
N LYS A 321 -9.36 -5.76 0.64
CA LYS A 321 -9.75 -7.10 0.21
C LYS A 321 -8.66 -7.75 -0.64
N ILE A 322 -8.47 -9.06 -0.47
CA ILE A 322 -7.68 -9.92 -1.35
C ILE A 322 -8.60 -11.05 -1.79
N ALA A 323 -8.89 -11.14 -3.09
CA ALA A 323 -9.83 -12.13 -3.63
C ALA A 323 -11.18 -12.11 -2.88
N GLN A 324 -11.74 -10.91 -2.71
CA GLN A 324 -12.96 -10.59 -1.95
C GLN A 324 -12.92 -10.82 -0.45
N ARG A 325 -11.87 -11.46 0.09
CA ARG A 325 -11.70 -11.68 1.53
C ARG A 325 -11.11 -10.45 2.20
N ARG A 326 -11.74 -10.00 3.28
CA ARG A 326 -11.29 -8.85 4.07
C ARG A 326 -9.94 -9.15 4.73
N VAL A 327 -9.03 -8.20 4.69
CA VAL A 327 -7.73 -8.23 5.38
C VAL A 327 -7.44 -6.88 6.03
N VAL A 328 -6.58 -6.87 7.04
CA VAL A 328 -5.90 -5.66 7.48
C VAL A 328 -4.53 -5.61 6.81
N VAL A 329 -4.18 -4.46 6.23
CA VAL A 329 -2.85 -4.22 5.68
C VAL A 329 -2.23 -3.00 6.35
N GLY A 330 -0.93 -3.05 6.61
CA GLY A 330 -0.18 -1.88 7.02
C GLY A 330 1.31 -1.94 6.73
N GLY A 331 1.97 -0.79 6.77
CA GLY A 331 3.40 -0.68 6.54
C GLY A 331 3.96 0.73 6.73
N GLU A 332 5.28 0.81 6.82
CA GLU A 332 5.99 2.07 7.00
C GLU A 332 6.11 2.86 5.69
N ASP A 333 5.97 4.19 5.80
CA ASP A 333 6.30 5.10 4.72
C ASP A 333 7.78 5.53 4.80
N PHE A 334 8.63 4.90 3.98
CA PHE A 334 10.06 5.18 3.99
C PHE A 334 10.43 6.57 3.47
N THR A 335 9.55 7.22 2.70
CA THR A 335 9.77 8.57 2.19
C THR A 335 9.80 9.61 3.32
N LEU A 336 9.19 9.29 4.47
CA LEU A 336 9.18 10.09 5.68
C LEU A 336 10.31 9.67 6.62
N LYS A 337 11.39 10.47 6.67
CA LYS A 337 12.55 10.26 7.58
C LYS A 337 13.13 8.83 7.54
N GLY A 338 13.09 8.15 6.39
CA GLY A 338 13.64 6.79 6.24
C GLY A 338 12.86 5.73 7.00
N GLY A 339 11.55 5.93 7.20
CA GLY A 339 10.67 4.98 7.87
C GLY A 339 10.91 4.86 9.37
N SER A 340 11.72 5.74 9.98
CA SER A 340 11.89 5.77 11.43
C SER A 340 10.57 6.13 12.12
N PRO A 341 10.11 5.33 13.09
CA PRO A 341 8.81 5.51 13.71
C PRO A 341 8.73 6.84 14.45
N ASN A 342 7.71 7.64 14.13
CA ASN A 342 7.25 8.71 15.02
C ASN A 342 6.18 8.18 15.99
N ALA A 343 5.83 8.97 17.02
CA ALA A 343 4.91 8.50 18.07
C ALA A 343 3.55 8.04 17.50
N ALA A 344 3.03 8.76 16.51
CA ALA A 344 1.79 8.43 15.83
C ALA A 344 1.91 7.14 14.98
N GLY A 345 2.98 7.01 14.18
CA GLY A 345 3.25 5.83 13.37
C GLY A 345 3.45 4.58 14.22
N LEU A 346 4.12 4.70 15.37
CA LEU A 346 4.27 3.60 16.32
C LEU A 346 2.91 3.10 16.81
N ARG A 347 2.01 4.01 17.22
CA ARG A 347 0.64 3.67 17.64
C ARG A 347 -0.16 3.03 16.51
N LYS A 348 -0.13 3.60 15.30
CA LYS A 348 -0.80 3.03 14.11
C LYS A 348 -0.29 1.63 13.79
N SER A 349 1.01 1.38 13.95
CA SER A 349 1.57 0.05 13.73
C SER A 349 1.05 -0.98 14.72
N VAL A 350 0.95 -0.64 16.01
CA VAL A 350 0.39 -1.53 17.06
C VAL A 350 -1.11 -1.72 16.85
N TYR A 351 -1.81 -0.66 16.45
CA TYR A 351 -3.22 -0.70 16.09
C TYR A 351 -3.52 -1.68 14.94
N ALA A 352 -2.60 -1.87 13.98
CA ALA A 352 -2.77 -2.85 12.91
C ALA A 352 -2.98 -4.27 13.45
N GLU A 353 -2.20 -4.67 14.45
CA GLU A 353 -2.36 -5.97 15.11
C GLU A 353 -3.69 -6.06 15.86
N HIS A 354 -4.05 -5.04 16.65
CA HIS A 354 -5.34 -5.02 17.35
C HIS A 354 -6.52 -5.09 16.39
N LEU A 355 -6.47 -4.35 15.29
CA LEU A 355 -7.53 -4.31 14.29
C LEU A 355 -7.72 -5.69 13.65
N ALA A 356 -6.63 -6.36 13.27
CA ALA A 356 -6.72 -7.67 12.64
C ALA A 356 -7.26 -8.73 13.60
N VAL A 357 -6.77 -8.77 14.84
CA VAL A 357 -7.23 -9.70 15.88
C VAL A 357 -8.68 -9.45 16.27
N GLN A 358 -9.05 -8.19 16.52
CA GLN A 358 -10.41 -7.81 16.90
C GLN A 358 -11.45 -8.24 15.85
N TYR A 359 -11.13 -8.06 14.56
CA TYR A 359 -12.03 -8.39 13.46
C TYR A 359 -11.81 -9.79 12.89
N LYS A 360 -10.88 -10.57 13.45
CA LYS A 360 -10.58 -11.95 13.06
C LYS A 360 -10.28 -12.09 11.56
N VAL A 361 -9.46 -11.19 11.04
CA VAL A 361 -9.05 -11.17 9.63
C VAL A 361 -7.54 -11.27 9.49
N PRO A 362 -7.01 -11.77 8.36
CA PRO A 362 -5.58 -11.84 8.14
C PRO A 362 -4.90 -10.47 8.21
N LEU A 363 -3.65 -10.46 8.68
CA LEU A 363 -2.79 -9.29 8.72
C LEU A 363 -1.68 -9.39 7.67
N VAL A 364 -1.58 -8.38 6.81
CA VAL A 364 -0.48 -8.21 5.85
C VAL A 364 0.41 -7.04 6.28
N ARG A 365 1.70 -7.29 6.51
CA ARG A 365 2.68 -6.25 6.84
C ARG A 365 3.63 -6.02 5.68
N LEU A 366 3.72 -4.78 5.21
CA LEU A 366 4.62 -4.35 4.13
C LEU A 366 5.74 -3.51 4.74
N LEU A 367 6.83 -4.17 5.12
CA LEU A 367 7.82 -3.64 6.05
C LEU A 367 8.95 -2.89 5.34
N GLU A 368 9.17 -1.65 5.77
CA GLU A 368 10.31 -0.82 5.36
C GLU A 368 10.61 0.27 6.41
N GLY A 369 11.17 -0.14 7.55
CA GLY A 369 11.44 0.76 8.68
C GLY A 369 12.83 0.60 9.28
N GLY A 370 13.54 1.72 9.46
CA GLY A 370 14.91 1.77 10.00
C GLY A 370 15.04 1.57 11.52
N GLY A 371 13.97 1.23 12.24
CA GLY A 371 13.97 1.06 13.69
C GLY A 371 14.04 2.38 14.47
N GLY A 372 14.19 2.27 15.80
CA GLY A 372 14.19 3.42 16.72
C GLY A 372 15.39 4.36 16.53
N SER A 373 15.17 5.67 16.66
CA SER A 373 16.22 6.70 16.53
C SER A 373 16.81 7.09 17.89
N VAL A 374 18.14 7.18 17.98
CA VAL A 374 18.87 7.68 19.17
C VAL A 374 18.56 9.14 19.46
N LYS A 375 18.15 9.91 18.44
CA LYS A 375 17.73 11.31 18.64
C LYS A 375 16.50 11.43 19.53
N GLY A 376 15.75 10.34 19.72
CA GLY A 376 14.70 10.21 20.72
C GLY A 376 13.54 11.21 20.57
N SER A 377 12.31 10.74 20.76
CA SER A 377 11.21 11.61 21.11
C SER A 377 11.43 12.10 22.55
N ALA A 378 12.32 13.09 22.74
CA ALA A 378 12.47 13.78 24.01
C ALA A 378 11.15 14.50 24.30
N LYS A 379 10.23 13.85 25.02
CA LYS A 379 9.04 14.51 25.55
C LYS A 379 9.52 15.55 26.56
N LYS A 380 9.43 16.84 26.23
CA LYS A 380 9.39 17.88 27.27
C LYS A 380 8.16 17.57 28.15
N GLY A 381 8.39 17.19 29.41
CA GLY A 381 7.34 17.09 30.43
C GLY A 381 6.51 15.79 30.49
N GLY A 382 6.91 14.69 29.83
CA GLY A 382 6.22 13.39 29.96
C GLY A 382 6.86 12.48 31.01
N THR A 383 6.05 11.66 31.69
CA THR A 383 6.53 10.57 32.55
C THR A 383 7.41 9.59 31.75
N VAL A 384 8.48 9.09 32.38
CA VAL A 384 9.42 8.13 31.78
C VAL A 384 8.80 6.73 31.84
N GLY A 385 8.63 6.10 30.68
CA GLY A 385 8.10 4.73 30.58
C GLY A 385 6.57 4.63 30.63
N ASP A 386 6.08 3.43 30.32
CA ASP A 386 4.67 3.08 30.47
C ASP A 386 4.36 2.77 31.94
N PRO A 387 3.11 2.96 32.41
CA PRO A 387 2.69 2.54 33.75
C PRO A 387 3.01 1.07 34.04
N VAL A 388 3.28 0.74 35.31
CA VAL A 388 3.65 -0.62 35.76
C VAL A 388 2.64 -1.71 35.33
N PHE A 389 1.38 -1.35 35.14
CA PHE A 389 0.30 -2.25 34.71
C PHE A 389 -0.18 -2.00 33.27
N ALA A 390 0.61 -1.31 32.45
CA ALA A 390 0.31 -1.20 31.03
C ALA A 390 0.37 -2.58 30.36
N GLU A 391 -0.55 -2.85 29.44
CA GLU A 391 -0.55 -4.11 28.70
C GLU A 391 0.77 -4.24 27.92
N PRO A 392 1.48 -5.39 28.01
CA PRO A 392 2.73 -5.56 27.31
C PRO A 392 2.53 -5.43 25.80
N ARG A 393 3.29 -4.53 25.17
CA ARG A 393 3.18 -4.25 23.73
C ARG A 393 3.28 -5.49 22.83
N PHE A 394 4.09 -6.47 23.23
CA PHE A 394 4.30 -7.69 22.46
C PHE A 394 3.15 -8.70 22.59
N LYS A 395 2.25 -8.52 23.58
CA LYS A 395 1.13 -9.43 23.80
C LYS A 395 0.23 -9.50 22.57
N ILE A 396 -0.12 -8.37 21.95
CA ILE A 396 -0.99 -8.37 20.76
C ILE A 396 -0.33 -9.06 19.55
N ILE A 397 1.00 -9.05 19.46
CA ILE A 397 1.74 -9.78 18.42
C ILE A 397 1.61 -11.30 18.65
N ALA A 398 1.75 -11.74 19.90
CA ALA A 398 1.54 -13.14 20.27
C ALA A 398 0.08 -13.58 20.07
N ASP A 399 -0.88 -12.72 20.42
CA ASP A 399 -2.31 -12.96 20.18
C ASP A 399 -2.57 -13.11 18.67
N ALA A 400 -1.99 -12.24 17.82
CA ALA A 400 -2.11 -12.36 16.37
C ALA A 400 -1.54 -13.68 15.84
N MET A 401 -0.36 -14.09 16.31
CA MET A 401 0.29 -15.35 15.92
C MET A 401 -0.46 -16.61 16.35
N SER A 402 -1.45 -16.51 17.24
CA SER A 402 -2.25 -17.66 17.70
C SER A 402 -3.69 -17.66 17.17
N GLN A 403 -4.12 -16.59 16.47
CA GLN A 403 -5.54 -16.39 16.15
C GLN A 403 -5.82 -16.04 14.68
N ILE A 404 -4.89 -15.40 13.98
CA ILE A 404 -5.09 -14.95 12.60
C ILE A 404 -3.87 -15.24 11.72
N PRO A 405 -4.03 -15.50 10.41
CA PRO A 405 -2.88 -15.55 9.52
C PRO A 405 -2.17 -14.20 9.49
N VAL A 406 -0.85 -14.25 9.51
CA VAL A 406 0.01 -13.06 9.51
C VAL A 406 1.08 -13.30 8.46
N VAL A 407 1.15 -12.40 7.48
CA VAL A 407 2.16 -12.46 6.42
C VAL A 407 2.91 -11.15 6.34
N SER A 408 4.22 -11.21 6.11
CA SER A 408 5.07 -10.02 6.08
C SER A 408 6.00 -10.01 4.87
N GLY A 409 6.09 -8.87 4.19
CA GLY A 409 7.07 -8.63 3.13
C GLY A 409 8.15 -7.65 3.59
N ALA A 410 9.42 -8.04 3.57
CA ALA A 410 10.55 -7.12 3.70
C ALA A 410 10.90 -6.55 2.32
N MET A 411 10.52 -5.29 2.09
CA MET A 411 10.61 -4.61 0.78
C MET A 411 11.58 -3.42 0.81
N GLY A 412 12.58 -3.48 1.70
CA GLY A 412 13.59 -2.46 1.85
C GLY A 412 14.39 -2.65 3.13
N ALA A 413 14.86 -1.55 3.73
CA ALA A 413 15.60 -1.63 4.99
C ALA A 413 14.63 -1.91 6.16
N VAL A 414 14.77 -3.06 6.80
CA VAL A 414 13.95 -3.52 7.92
C VAL A 414 14.86 -3.75 9.12
N ALA A 415 14.84 -2.84 10.10
CA ALA A 415 15.76 -2.90 11.23
C ALA A 415 15.07 -2.77 12.59
N GLY A 416 15.57 -3.50 13.59
CA GLY A 416 15.05 -3.45 14.96
C GLY A 416 13.62 -3.99 15.07
N PHE A 417 12.68 -3.17 15.53
CA PHE A 417 11.31 -3.64 15.80
C PHE A 417 10.54 -4.14 14.56
N PRO A 418 10.60 -3.46 13.39
CA PRO A 418 10.15 -4.04 12.11
C PRO A 418 10.72 -5.43 11.81
N ALA A 419 12.00 -5.70 12.09
CA ALA A 419 12.58 -7.03 11.86
C ALA A 419 11.98 -8.08 12.82
N GLY A 420 11.69 -7.71 14.06
CA GLY A 420 10.94 -8.57 14.98
C GLY A 420 9.53 -8.90 14.48
N ARG A 421 8.84 -7.95 13.85
CA ARG A 421 7.53 -8.18 13.22
C ARG A 421 7.60 -9.06 11.97
N LEU A 422 8.69 -8.97 11.21
CA LEU A 422 8.91 -9.85 10.06
C LEU A 422 8.93 -11.31 10.51
N VAL A 423 9.73 -11.62 11.54
CA VAL A 423 9.84 -12.97 12.12
C VAL A 423 8.55 -13.41 12.82
N ALA A 424 7.81 -12.48 13.43
CA ALA A 424 6.49 -12.73 14.00
C ALA A 424 5.39 -12.78 12.93
N SER A 425 5.57 -13.66 11.95
CA SER A 425 4.63 -13.95 10.86
C SER A 425 4.53 -15.47 10.68
N HIS A 426 3.47 -15.93 10.03
CA HIS A 426 3.31 -17.32 9.57
C HIS A 426 4.01 -17.55 8.22
N PHE A 427 4.12 -16.50 7.42
CA PHE A 427 4.95 -16.47 6.21
C PHE A 427 5.61 -15.11 6.04
N SER A 428 6.86 -15.14 5.62
CA SER A 428 7.70 -13.97 5.43
C SER A 428 8.49 -14.08 4.13
N VAL A 429 8.44 -13.01 3.34
CA VAL A 429 9.12 -12.92 2.05
C VAL A 429 10.02 -11.68 2.01
N MET A 430 11.17 -11.79 1.37
CA MET A 430 12.14 -10.70 1.26
C MET A 430 12.55 -10.46 -0.19
N THR A 431 12.51 -9.21 -0.63
CA THR A 431 12.97 -8.83 -1.97
C THR A 431 14.50 -8.91 -2.05
N LYS A 432 14.99 -9.74 -2.96
CA LYS A 432 16.38 -10.19 -3.03
C LYS A 432 17.41 -9.08 -3.17
N HIS A 433 17.08 -8.04 -3.95
CA HIS A 433 18.05 -7.01 -4.34
C HIS A 433 17.90 -5.68 -3.59
N THR A 434 16.73 -5.43 -3.02
CA THR A 434 16.37 -4.10 -2.48
C THR A 434 16.17 -4.10 -0.97
N ALA A 435 16.02 -5.27 -0.33
CA ALA A 435 15.80 -5.38 1.10
C ALA A 435 17.06 -5.77 1.88
N GLN A 436 17.11 -5.33 3.14
CA GLN A 436 18.06 -5.81 4.14
C GLN A 436 17.34 -5.92 5.48
N VAL A 437 17.54 -7.03 6.20
CA VAL A 437 16.97 -7.26 7.53
C VAL A 437 18.10 -7.21 8.56
N LEU A 438 17.98 -6.38 9.59
CA LEU A 438 19.11 -6.10 10.49
C LEU A 438 18.64 -5.95 11.94
N ILE A 439 19.40 -6.52 12.89
CA ILE A 439 19.22 -6.21 14.31
C ILE A 439 19.72 -4.79 14.59
N GLY A 440 20.89 -4.45 14.04
CA GLY A 440 21.51 -3.13 14.12
C GLY A 440 22.32 -2.84 12.85
N GLY A 441 22.48 -1.55 12.53
CA GLY A 441 23.20 -1.15 11.31
C GLY A 441 24.70 -1.43 11.38
N PRO A 442 25.41 -1.49 10.24
CA PRO A 442 26.83 -1.85 10.18
C PRO A 442 27.75 -1.00 11.06
N ALA A 443 27.45 0.30 11.21
CA ALA A 443 28.22 1.19 12.09
C ALA A 443 28.18 0.77 13.56
N LEU A 444 27.08 0.14 14.02
CA LEU A 444 26.98 -0.41 15.37
C LEU A 444 27.82 -1.68 15.52
N VAL A 445 27.83 -2.54 14.50
CA VAL A 445 28.61 -3.78 14.46
C VAL A 445 30.10 -3.49 14.45
N GLU A 446 30.56 -2.55 13.60
CA GLU A 446 31.96 -2.13 13.54
C GLU A 446 32.42 -1.58 14.89
N ARG A 447 31.60 -0.74 15.53
CA ARG A 447 31.92 -0.19 16.86
C ARG A 447 31.95 -1.23 17.97
N ALA A 448 31.06 -2.22 17.94
CA ALA A 448 30.91 -3.20 19.02
C ALA A 448 31.86 -4.39 18.89
N LEU A 449 32.10 -4.87 17.67
CA LEU A 449 32.83 -6.11 17.39
C LEU A 449 34.12 -5.88 16.59
N GLY A 450 34.36 -4.67 16.08
CA GLY A 450 35.52 -4.37 15.22
C GLY A 450 35.40 -4.95 13.80
N VAL A 451 34.23 -5.48 13.43
CA VAL A 451 34.01 -6.12 12.13
C VAL A 451 33.39 -5.11 11.16
N LYS A 452 34.09 -4.85 10.06
CA LYS A 452 33.64 -3.93 9.01
C LYS A 452 32.95 -4.69 7.88
N MET A 453 31.65 -4.46 7.71
CA MET A 453 30.82 -5.05 6.66
C MET A 453 29.84 -4.02 6.14
N ASN A 454 29.33 -4.21 4.93
CA ASN A 454 28.24 -3.40 4.40
C ASN A 454 26.86 -3.97 4.81
N LYS A 455 25.76 -3.28 4.46
CA LYS A 455 24.40 -3.71 4.87
C LYS A 455 23.97 -5.04 4.24
N ASP A 456 24.38 -5.29 3.00
CA ASP A 456 24.00 -6.47 2.23
C ASP A 456 24.78 -7.71 2.72
N GLU A 457 26.07 -7.56 2.99
CA GLU A 457 26.89 -8.60 3.61
C GLU A 457 26.39 -8.99 5.01
N LEU A 458 25.78 -8.04 5.74
CA LEU A 458 25.31 -8.26 7.10
C LEU A 458 23.90 -8.86 7.18
N GLY A 459 23.01 -8.50 6.25
CA GLY A 459 21.59 -8.86 6.33
C GLY A 459 20.85 -8.85 5.00
N GLY A 460 21.57 -9.08 3.90
CA GLY A 460 21.00 -9.27 2.57
C GLY A 460 20.47 -10.69 2.34
N ALA A 461 20.04 -10.96 1.11
CA ALA A 461 19.39 -12.21 0.73
C ALA A 461 20.24 -13.47 0.98
N GLN A 462 21.55 -13.41 0.76
CA GLN A 462 22.45 -14.55 0.96
C GLN A 462 22.54 -14.99 2.43
N VAL A 463 22.35 -14.05 3.36
CA VAL A 463 22.34 -14.34 4.79
C VAL A 463 20.99 -14.94 5.17
N HIS A 464 19.89 -14.25 4.83
CA HIS A 464 18.58 -14.60 5.38
C HIS A 464 17.87 -15.75 4.67
N SER A 465 18.23 -16.08 3.43
CA SER A 465 17.80 -17.34 2.79
C SER A 465 18.17 -18.58 3.61
N ARG A 466 19.30 -18.54 4.33
CA ARG A 466 19.84 -19.69 5.08
C ARG A 466 19.72 -19.55 6.59
N SER A 467 19.26 -18.40 7.10
CA SER A 467 19.18 -18.16 8.54
C SER A 467 17.83 -18.52 9.16
N GLY A 468 16.82 -18.85 8.34
CA GLY A 468 15.45 -19.09 8.80
C GLY A 468 14.71 -17.85 9.31
N VAL A 469 15.24 -16.65 9.04
CA VAL A 469 14.60 -15.36 9.41
C VAL A 469 13.46 -15.02 8.44
N ILE A 470 13.61 -15.45 7.20
CA ILE A 470 12.60 -15.35 6.14
C ILE A 470 12.27 -16.75 5.64
N ASP A 471 11.07 -16.92 5.10
CA ASP A 471 10.68 -18.19 4.49
C ASP A 471 11.11 -18.22 3.03
N ASN A 472 10.83 -17.17 2.23
CA ASN A 472 11.15 -17.13 0.81
C ASN A 472 11.84 -15.83 0.37
N LEU A 473 12.61 -15.92 -0.70
CA LEU A 473 13.06 -14.76 -1.48
C LEU A 473 12.08 -14.46 -2.61
N ALA A 474 11.97 -13.18 -2.95
CA ALA A 474 11.26 -12.71 -4.12
C ALA A 474 12.22 -11.91 -5.02
N GLU A 475 12.04 -12.04 -6.34
CA GLU A 475 12.88 -11.30 -7.29
C GLU A 475 12.63 -9.79 -7.21
N ASP A 476 11.37 -9.37 -7.02
CA ASP A 476 10.96 -7.98 -6.82
C ASP A 476 9.73 -7.84 -5.90
N GLU A 477 9.24 -6.61 -5.74
CA GLU A 477 8.07 -6.32 -4.89
C GLU A 477 6.76 -6.92 -5.43
N HIS A 478 6.61 -7.10 -6.75
CA HIS A 478 5.42 -7.72 -7.34
C HIS A 478 5.39 -9.22 -7.09
N ASP A 479 6.53 -9.91 -7.24
CA ASP A 479 6.68 -11.32 -6.88
C ASP A 479 6.44 -11.51 -5.37
N ALA A 480 7.01 -10.66 -4.52
CA ALA A 480 6.75 -10.71 -3.08
C ALA A 480 5.25 -10.60 -2.76
N ILE A 481 4.54 -9.64 -3.36
CA ILE A 481 3.09 -9.47 -3.19
C ILE A 481 2.32 -10.69 -3.71
N SER A 482 2.73 -11.26 -4.85
CA SER A 482 2.14 -12.48 -5.40
C SER A 482 2.26 -13.66 -4.43
N GLN A 483 3.44 -13.87 -3.86
CA GLN A 483 3.68 -14.92 -2.86
C GLN A 483 2.84 -14.70 -1.59
N LEU A 484 2.74 -13.46 -1.08
CA LEU A 484 1.88 -13.13 0.05
C LEU A 484 0.40 -13.48 -0.22
N ARG A 485 -0.12 -13.11 -1.41
CA ARG A 485 -1.49 -13.44 -1.85
C ARG A 485 -1.67 -14.96 -1.98
N ARG A 486 -0.72 -15.64 -2.60
CA ARG A 486 -0.74 -17.09 -2.82
C ARG A 486 -0.73 -17.84 -1.49
N PHE A 487 0.18 -17.53 -0.58
CA PHE A 487 0.21 -18.15 0.75
C PHE A 487 -1.12 -17.98 1.51
N LEU A 488 -1.64 -16.75 1.54
CA LEU A 488 -2.93 -16.48 2.20
C LEU A 488 -4.08 -17.31 1.59
N SER A 489 -4.03 -17.66 0.31
CA SER A 489 -5.09 -18.44 -0.35
C SER A 489 -5.26 -19.87 0.20
N TYR A 490 -4.28 -20.38 0.95
CA TYR A 490 -4.31 -21.71 1.57
C TYR A 490 -4.76 -21.69 3.04
N LEU A 491 -4.95 -20.51 3.63
CA LEU A 491 -5.29 -20.34 5.05
C LEU A 491 -6.71 -19.78 5.22
N PRO A 492 -7.38 -20.01 6.37
CA PRO A 492 -8.67 -19.40 6.68
C PRO A 492 -8.51 -17.90 7.02
N SER A 493 -9.59 -17.17 7.30
CA SER A 493 -9.45 -15.76 7.76
C SER A 493 -8.92 -15.67 9.19
N SER A 494 -9.21 -16.68 10.02
CA SER A 494 -8.81 -16.80 11.41
C SER A 494 -8.97 -18.25 11.87
N VAL A 495 -8.54 -18.55 13.09
CA VAL A 495 -8.72 -19.88 13.70
C VAL A 495 -10.17 -20.28 13.98
N TRP A 496 -11.14 -19.36 13.82
CA TRP A 496 -12.57 -19.67 13.99
C TRP A 496 -13.27 -19.96 12.66
N GLU A 497 -12.52 -19.99 11.57
CA GLU A 497 -13.02 -20.33 10.24
C GLU A 497 -12.22 -21.50 9.70
N ARG A 498 -12.88 -22.31 8.88
CA ARG A 498 -12.22 -23.37 8.14
C ARG A 498 -11.66 -22.83 6.83
N THR A 499 -10.56 -23.40 6.37
CA THR A 499 -10.06 -23.13 5.02
C THR A 499 -11.06 -23.61 3.97
N PRO A 500 -11.57 -22.74 3.08
CA PRO A 500 -12.56 -23.14 2.09
C PRO A 500 -11.94 -24.09 1.05
N ARG A 501 -12.61 -25.23 0.82
CA ARG A 501 -12.34 -26.12 -0.32
C ARG A 501 -12.79 -25.42 -1.60
N GLN A 502 -11.87 -25.24 -2.53
CA GLN A 502 -12.16 -24.58 -3.81
C GLN A 502 -12.65 -25.59 -4.84
N ALA A 503 -13.32 -25.12 -5.90
CA ALA A 503 -13.61 -25.98 -7.04
C ALA A 503 -12.30 -26.41 -7.71
N CYS A 504 -12.13 -27.71 -7.94
CA CYS A 504 -10.97 -28.27 -8.62
C CYS A 504 -11.38 -28.88 -9.97
N THR A 505 -10.55 -28.67 -10.99
CA THR A 505 -10.72 -29.28 -12.31
C THR A 505 -9.69 -30.38 -12.58
N ASP A 506 -8.74 -30.60 -11.66
CA ASP A 506 -7.77 -31.68 -11.75
C ASP A 506 -8.42 -33.00 -11.30
N PRO A 507 -8.54 -34.02 -12.16
CA PRO A 507 -9.27 -35.25 -11.83
C PRO A 507 -8.77 -35.90 -10.53
N ILE A 508 -9.70 -36.29 -9.66
CA ILE A 508 -9.38 -36.96 -8.39
C ILE A 508 -8.76 -38.35 -8.62
N ASP A 509 -9.12 -38.99 -9.73
CA ASP A 509 -8.70 -40.32 -10.16
C ASP A 509 -7.46 -40.29 -11.07
N ARG A 510 -6.74 -39.16 -11.16
CA ARG A 510 -5.51 -39.04 -11.95
C ARG A 510 -4.41 -39.93 -11.38
N MET A 511 -3.84 -40.75 -12.26
CA MET A 511 -2.80 -41.74 -11.96
C MET A 511 -1.59 -41.50 -12.87
N GLU A 512 -0.50 -40.94 -12.34
CA GLU A 512 0.66 -40.58 -13.16
C GLU A 512 1.63 -41.76 -13.32
N GLU A 513 1.81 -42.27 -14.54
CA GLU A 513 2.67 -43.43 -14.84
C GLU A 513 4.13 -43.25 -14.40
N GLU A 514 4.60 -42.01 -14.38
CA GLU A 514 5.97 -41.64 -13.98
C GLU A 514 6.27 -41.99 -12.51
N LEU A 515 5.24 -42.10 -11.65
CA LEU A 515 5.38 -42.50 -10.25
C LEU A 515 5.94 -43.93 -10.09
N LEU A 516 5.76 -44.82 -11.08
CA LEU A 516 6.30 -46.18 -11.02
C LEU A 516 7.83 -46.24 -11.04
N ASN A 517 8.48 -45.24 -11.63
CA ASN A 517 9.92 -45.23 -11.87
C ASN A 517 10.65 -44.09 -11.16
N CYS A 518 9.95 -43.32 -10.32
CA CYS A 518 10.52 -42.14 -9.67
C CYS A 518 11.50 -42.48 -8.54
N VAL A 519 11.35 -43.64 -7.88
CA VAL A 519 12.30 -44.15 -6.88
C VAL A 519 13.28 -45.12 -7.54
N PRO A 520 14.60 -44.85 -7.51
CA PRO A 520 15.61 -45.74 -8.07
C PRO A 520 15.62 -47.12 -7.38
N ARG A 521 15.96 -48.16 -8.14
CA ARG A 521 16.16 -49.51 -7.57
C ARG A 521 17.37 -49.59 -6.64
N GLU A 522 18.37 -48.74 -6.86
CA GLU A 522 19.51 -48.61 -5.96
C GLU A 522 19.10 -47.75 -4.76
N SER A 523 18.93 -48.37 -3.58
CA SER A 523 18.45 -47.69 -2.35
C SER A 523 19.29 -46.45 -1.95
N ASN A 524 20.54 -46.33 -2.39
CA ASN A 524 21.39 -45.18 -2.07
C ASN A 524 21.37 -44.05 -3.12
N ALA A 525 20.68 -44.23 -4.25
CA ALA A 525 20.56 -43.20 -5.27
C ALA A 525 19.47 -42.19 -4.90
N PRO A 526 19.72 -40.87 -5.04
CA PRO A 526 18.73 -39.84 -4.76
C PRO A 526 17.68 -39.75 -5.88
N PHE A 527 16.55 -39.11 -5.57
CA PHE A 527 15.47 -38.81 -6.51
C PHE A 527 14.82 -37.45 -6.20
N ASP A 528 13.99 -36.96 -7.12
CA ASP A 528 13.30 -35.68 -6.95
C ASP A 528 11.96 -35.85 -6.24
N MET A 529 11.96 -35.63 -4.92
CA MET A 529 10.74 -35.67 -4.12
C MET A 529 9.74 -34.55 -4.50
N ARG A 530 10.20 -33.41 -5.01
CA ARG A 530 9.28 -32.34 -5.47
C ARG A 530 8.54 -32.76 -6.72
N ALA A 531 9.17 -33.52 -7.62
CA ALA A 531 8.48 -34.10 -8.76
C ALA A 531 7.35 -35.03 -8.31
N ILE A 532 7.60 -35.90 -7.32
CA ILE A 532 6.58 -36.78 -6.73
C ILE A 532 5.42 -35.97 -6.14
N VAL A 533 5.71 -34.97 -5.31
CA VAL A 533 4.69 -34.11 -4.71
C VAL A 533 3.84 -33.45 -5.80
N ASN A 534 4.44 -32.85 -6.83
CA ASN A 534 3.72 -32.18 -7.92
C ASN A 534 2.88 -33.13 -8.77
N MET A 535 3.30 -34.39 -8.94
CA MET A 535 2.48 -35.42 -9.61
C MET A 535 1.26 -35.82 -8.78
N VAL A 536 1.27 -35.67 -7.46
CA VAL A 536 0.18 -36.12 -6.59
C VAL A 536 -0.81 -35.00 -6.27
N VAL A 537 -0.32 -33.81 -5.90
CA VAL A 537 -1.20 -32.67 -5.53
C VAL A 537 -1.90 -32.07 -6.74
N ASP A 538 -2.88 -31.20 -6.52
CA ASP A 538 -3.55 -30.47 -7.60
C ASP A 538 -2.53 -29.69 -8.43
N LYS A 539 -2.70 -29.69 -9.75
CA LYS A 539 -1.81 -28.98 -10.69
C LYS A 539 -1.59 -27.51 -10.28
N ASP A 540 -0.34 -27.06 -10.39
CA ASP A 540 0.12 -25.71 -10.07
C ASP A 540 -0.19 -25.25 -8.63
N SER A 541 -0.50 -26.18 -7.72
CA SER A 541 -0.90 -25.84 -6.35
C SER A 541 0.24 -25.88 -5.34
N PHE A 542 1.36 -26.56 -5.60
CA PHE A 542 2.46 -26.64 -4.63
C PHE A 542 3.17 -25.29 -4.45
N PHE A 543 3.22 -24.83 -3.20
CA PHE A 543 3.86 -23.60 -2.75
C PHE A 543 4.86 -23.95 -1.65
N GLU A 544 6.13 -24.06 -2.02
CA GLU A 544 7.21 -24.40 -1.09
C GLU A 544 7.59 -23.20 -0.22
N THR A 545 7.92 -23.49 1.05
CA THR A 545 8.39 -22.51 2.04
C THR A 545 9.76 -22.90 2.57
N GLY A 546 10.68 -21.94 2.68
CA GLY A 546 11.98 -22.16 3.32
C GLY A 546 12.88 -23.12 2.53
N ALA A 547 12.85 -23.12 1.20
CA ALA A 547 13.62 -24.05 0.37
C ALA A 547 15.14 -24.03 0.69
N ASP A 548 15.67 -22.86 1.05
CA ASP A 548 17.10 -22.66 1.36
C ASP A 548 17.47 -22.86 2.83
N PHE A 549 16.49 -23.06 3.73
CA PHE A 549 16.71 -23.28 5.16
C PHE A 549 16.31 -24.70 5.57
N GLY A 550 17.24 -25.47 6.10
CA GLY A 550 17.01 -26.90 6.42
C GLY A 550 16.55 -27.71 5.19
N PRO A 551 17.29 -27.69 4.07
CA PRO A 551 16.82 -28.18 2.77
C PRO A 551 16.55 -29.69 2.71
N SER A 552 17.02 -30.47 3.68
CA SER A 552 16.70 -31.90 3.77
C SER A 552 15.24 -32.20 4.15
N GLN A 553 14.48 -31.16 4.55
CA GLN A 553 13.04 -31.24 4.78
C GLN A 553 12.31 -30.23 3.89
N ILE A 554 11.41 -30.73 3.05
CA ILE A 554 10.50 -29.97 2.22
C ILE A 554 9.26 -29.67 3.05
N CYS A 555 8.90 -28.39 3.14
CA CYS A 555 7.67 -27.94 3.77
C CYS A 555 6.97 -26.95 2.83
N GLY A 556 5.69 -27.12 2.61
CA GLY A 556 4.94 -26.24 1.71
C GLY A 556 3.45 -26.48 1.77
N LEU A 557 2.67 -25.63 1.13
CA LEU A 557 1.22 -25.77 1.05
C LEU A 557 0.82 -26.22 -0.35
N ALA A 558 -0.20 -27.05 -0.46
CA ALA A 558 -0.76 -27.48 -1.74
C ALA A 558 -2.29 -27.59 -1.64
N ARG A 559 -2.93 -28.07 -2.70
CA ARG A 559 -4.34 -28.49 -2.66
C ARG A 559 -4.47 -29.94 -3.10
N LEU A 560 -5.45 -30.63 -2.54
CA LEU A 560 -5.93 -31.93 -3.02
C LEU A 560 -7.45 -31.83 -3.14
N ASP A 561 -7.94 -31.99 -4.36
CA ASP A 561 -9.34 -31.74 -4.71
C ASP A 561 -9.86 -30.41 -4.13
N GLY A 562 -9.06 -29.37 -4.34
CA GLY A 562 -9.35 -28.00 -3.93
C GLY A 562 -9.22 -27.72 -2.43
N GLN A 563 -9.05 -28.72 -1.57
CA GLN A 563 -8.84 -28.56 -0.13
C GLN A 563 -7.35 -28.23 0.13
N PRO A 564 -7.03 -27.11 0.78
CA PRO A 564 -5.65 -26.83 1.16
C PRO A 564 -5.11 -27.86 2.16
N VAL A 565 -3.88 -28.29 1.90
CA VAL A 565 -3.11 -29.25 2.70
C VAL A 565 -1.70 -28.74 2.96
N GLY A 566 -1.15 -29.07 4.11
CA GLY A 566 0.28 -28.95 4.41
C GLY A 566 1.02 -30.14 3.83
N ILE A 567 2.14 -29.89 3.16
CA ILE A 567 3.04 -30.90 2.61
C ILE A 567 4.29 -30.95 3.45
N LEU A 568 4.62 -32.15 3.92
CA LEU A 568 5.89 -32.49 4.52
C LEU A 568 6.55 -33.55 3.65
N ALA A 569 7.84 -33.41 3.36
CA ALA A 569 8.59 -34.45 2.67
C ALA A 569 10.08 -34.41 2.99
N ASN A 570 10.76 -35.53 2.85
CA ASN A 570 12.22 -35.60 2.95
C ASN A 570 12.86 -35.33 1.57
N ASP A 571 13.94 -34.56 1.52
CA ASP A 571 14.72 -34.38 0.28
C ASP A 571 16.03 -35.16 0.34
N CYS A 572 16.06 -36.30 -0.35
CA CYS A 572 17.24 -37.16 -0.36
C CYS A 572 18.43 -36.58 -1.15
N ASN A 573 18.27 -35.47 -1.87
CA ASN A 573 19.38 -34.73 -2.48
C ASN A 573 20.23 -33.97 -1.44
N PHE A 574 19.68 -33.71 -0.25
CA PHE A 574 20.38 -33.02 0.83
C PHE A 574 20.52 -33.93 2.05
N TYR A 575 21.75 -34.31 2.37
CA TYR A 575 22.05 -35.20 3.51
C TYR A 575 21.25 -36.52 3.49
N ALA A 576 20.94 -37.04 2.30
CA ALA A 576 20.08 -38.21 2.11
C ALA A 576 18.67 -38.08 2.72
N GLY A 577 18.20 -36.86 3.03
CA GLY A 577 16.90 -36.61 3.66
C GLY A 577 16.93 -36.60 5.18
N ALA A 578 18.13 -36.72 5.78
CA ALA A 578 18.31 -36.78 7.24
C ALA A 578 17.87 -35.49 7.93
N MET A 579 17.32 -35.63 9.13
CA MET A 579 16.85 -34.49 9.90
C MET A 579 18.00 -33.77 10.62
N THR A 580 18.31 -32.54 10.20
CA THR A 580 19.28 -31.64 10.85
C THR A 580 18.60 -30.77 11.91
N ALA A 581 19.38 -30.00 12.69
CA ALA A 581 18.84 -29.04 13.65
C ALA A 581 17.98 -27.95 12.99
N GLU A 582 18.42 -27.41 11.86
CA GLU A 582 17.70 -26.40 11.08
C GLU A 582 16.43 -26.99 10.47
N ALA A 583 16.55 -28.18 9.88
CA ALA A 583 15.43 -28.86 9.25
C ALA A 583 14.35 -29.24 10.28
N ALA A 584 14.74 -29.65 11.49
CA ALA A 584 13.80 -29.91 12.59
C ALA A 584 13.08 -28.64 13.07
N GLN A 585 13.76 -27.50 13.13
CA GLN A 585 13.15 -26.21 13.49
C GLN A 585 12.13 -25.77 12.43
N LYS A 586 12.49 -25.87 11.15
CA LYS A 586 11.59 -25.62 10.02
C LYS A 586 10.36 -26.54 10.09
N TYR A 587 10.58 -27.85 10.21
CA TYR A 587 9.54 -28.87 10.27
C TYR A 587 8.56 -28.61 11.42
N ARG A 588 9.07 -28.40 12.63
CA ARG A 588 8.25 -28.11 13.82
C ARG A 588 7.37 -26.87 13.60
N ARG A 589 7.96 -25.77 13.14
CA ARG A 589 7.23 -24.51 12.91
C ARG A 589 6.12 -24.69 11.87
N PHE A 590 6.37 -25.47 10.83
CA PHE A 590 5.38 -25.75 9.79
C PHE A 590 4.22 -26.62 10.31
N VAL A 591 4.53 -27.67 11.09
CA VAL A 591 3.50 -28.50 11.76
C VAL A 591 2.64 -27.64 12.69
N GLU A 592 3.25 -26.79 13.51
CA GLU A 592 2.55 -25.89 14.43
C GLU A 592 1.64 -24.91 13.68
N MET A 593 2.07 -24.37 12.53
CA MET A 593 1.24 -23.51 11.70
C MET A 593 0.05 -24.27 11.10
N CYS A 594 0.28 -25.47 10.56
CA CYS A 594 -0.81 -26.29 10.01
C CYS A 594 -1.85 -26.60 11.08
N ASP A 595 -1.40 -26.98 12.27
CA ASP A 595 -2.28 -27.28 13.40
C ASP A 595 -3.05 -26.03 13.88
N THR A 596 -2.37 -24.88 13.96
CA THR A 596 -2.99 -23.59 14.35
C THR A 596 -4.14 -23.19 13.43
N PHE A 597 -4.01 -23.44 12.13
CA PHE A 597 -5.03 -23.07 11.13
C PHE A 597 -5.82 -24.26 10.58
N HIS A 598 -5.79 -25.38 11.31
CA HIS A 598 -6.58 -26.58 11.02
C HIS A 598 -6.36 -27.12 9.59
N VAL A 599 -5.15 -26.93 9.07
CA VAL A 599 -4.76 -27.40 7.73
C VAL A 599 -4.33 -28.86 7.85
N PRO A 600 -5.03 -29.81 7.20
CA PRO A 600 -4.64 -31.22 7.20
C PRO A 600 -3.27 -31.41 6.52
N VAL A 601 -2.54 -32.46 6.92
CA VAL A 601 -1.16 -32.68 6.47
C VAL A 601 -1.04 -33.95 5.62
N VAL A 602 -0.31 -33.85 4.51
CA VAL A 602 0.16 -35.00 3.72
C VAL A 602 1.68 -35.08 3.83
N ASN A 603 2.19 -36.22 4.26
CA ASN A 603 3.61 -36.41 4.57
C ASN A 603 4.23 -37.52 3.71
N PHE A 604 5.21 -37.19 2.88
CA PHE A 604 5.94 -38.12 2.02
C PHE A 604 7.28 -38.51 2.66
N VAL A 605 7.39 -39.77 3.08
CA VAL A 605 8.48 -40.23 3.95
C VAL A 605 9.59 -40.89 3.14
N ASP A 606 10.78 -40.30 3.24
CA ASP A 606 12.08 -40.87 2.86
C ASP A 606 13.14 -40.46 3.89
N GLN A 607 12.94 -40.92 5.13
CA GLN A 607 13.68 -40.52 6.31
C GLN A 607 14.76 -41.54 6.70
N PRO A 608 16.06 -41.27 6.47
CA PRO A 608 17.15 -42.15 6.88
C PRO A 608 17.52 -42.06 8.37
N GLY A 609 17.08 -41.00 9.08
CA GLY A 609 17.42 -40.78 10.50
C GLY A 609 17.78 -39.34 10.83
N PHE A 610 18.25 -39.11 12.06
CA PHE A 610 18.85 -37.82 12.42
C PHE A 610 20.23 -37.68 11.80
N MET A 611 20.61 -36.45 11.44
CA MET A 611 21.95 -36.18 10.95
C MET A 611 22.99 -36.51 12.02
N ILE A 612 24.01 -37.28 11.64
CA ILE A 612 25.10 -37.70 12.53
C ILE A 612 26.36 -36.87 12.30
N GLY A 613 27.19 -36.76 13.33
CA GLY A 613 28.53 -36.18 13.24
C GLY A 613 28.76 -35.02 14.21
N PRO A 614 30.03 -34.58 14.38
CA PRO A 614 30.39 -33.61 15.41
C PRO A 614 29.68 -32.26 15.28
N GLU A 615 29.38 -31.82 14.06
CA GLU A 615 28.64 -30.58 13.81
C GLU A 615 27.16 -30.71 14.22
N SER A 616 26.51 -31.82 13.88
CA SER A 616 25.13 -32.10 14.30
C SER A 616 24.96 -32.15 15.82
N GLU A 617 25.94 -32.70 16.53
CA GLU A 617 25.98 -32.69 18.00
C GLU A 617 26.11 -31.25 18.54
N ARG A 618 27.00 -30.42 17.97
CA ARG A 618 27.18 -29.02 18.37
C ARG A 618 25.95 -28.15 18.11
N SER A 619 25.26 -28.39 17.00
CA SER A 619 24.02 -27.69 16.65
C SER A 619 22.81 -28.16 17.47
N GLY A 620 22.97 -29.18 18.34
CA GLY A 620 21.90 -29.68 19.19
C GLY A 620 20.81 -30.43 18.41
N THR A 621 21.18 -31.16 17.36
CA THR A 621 20.23 -31.86 16.46
C THR A 621 19.26 -32.76 17.22
N ILE A 622 19.72 -33.48 18.25
CA ILE A 622 18.85 -34.33 19.09
C ILE A 622 17.75 -33.50 19.76
N ARG A 623 18.08 -32.32 20.32
CA ARG A 623 17.11 -31.47 21.01
C ARG A 623 16.02 -30.99 20.05
N TYR A 624 16.43 -30.38 18.94
CA TYR A 624 15.49 -29.83 17.95
C TYR A 624 14.73 -30.94 17.24
N GLY A 625 15.38 -32.07 16.95
CA GLY A 625 14.76 -33.27 16.41
C GLY A 625 13.65 -33.82 17.31
N MET A 626 13.91 -33.95 18.61
CA MET A 626 12.88 -34.37 19.57
C MET A 626 11.75 -33.33 19.73
N ALA A 627 12.02 -32.06 19.51
CA ALA A 627 10.98 -31.02 19.46
C ALA A 627 10.06 -31.19 18.25
N ALA A 628 10.60 -31.57 17.08
CA ALA A 628 9.81 -31.91 15.90
C ALA A 628 8.97 -33.19 16.11
N VAL A 629 9.55 -34.23 16.72
CA VAL A 629 8.81 -35.45 17.12
C VAL A 629 7.65 -35.10 18.06
N ALA A 630 7.90 -34.26 19.07
CA ALA A 630 6.87 -33.84 20.01
C ALA A 630 5.77 -33.00 19.34
N ALA A 631 6.10 -32.20 18.32
CA ALA A 631 5.12 -31.44 17.56
C ALA A 631 4.20 -32.36 16.74
N ALA A 632 4.75 -33.35 16.04
CA ALA A 632 3.96 -34.33 15.30
C ALA A 632 3.08 -35.18 16.22
N ALA A 633 3.63 -35.68 17.33
CA ALA A 633 2.90 -36.51 18.30
C ALA A 633 1.75 -35.77 19.02
N GLN A 634 1.77 -34.44 19.03
CA GLN A 634 0.75 -33.59 19.64
C GLN A 634 -0.16 -32.89 18.61
N ALA A 635 0.07 -33.11 17.31
CA ALA A 635 -0.77 -32.53 16.27
C ALA A 635 -2.20 -33.07 16.39
N THR A 636 -3.17 -32.21 16.14
CA THR A 636 -4.61 -32.49 16.23
C THR A 636 -5.28 -32.54 14.87
N VAL A 637 -4.69 -31.88 13.86
CA VAL A 637 -5.14 -31.98 12.47
C VAL A 637 -4.96 -33.40 11.92
N PRO A 638 -5.79 -33.83 10.95
CA PRO A 638 -5.64 -35.14 10.30
C PRO A 638 -4.36 -35.21 9.47
N TRP A 639 -3.69 -36.37 9.50
CA TRP A 639 -2.49 -36.64 8.70
C TRP A 639 -2.71 -37.85 7.78
N ALA A 640 -2.30 -37.71 6.52
CA ALA A 640 -2.02 -38.83 5.63
C ALA A 640 -0.51 -38.97 5.45
N VAL A 641 0.02 -40.18 5.63
CA VAL A 641 1.44 -40.50 5.53
C VAL A 641 1.62 -41.43 4.35
N VAL A 642 2.41 -41.01 3.37
CA VAL A 642 2.83 -41.81 2.22
C VAL A 642 4.27 -42.23 2.46
N GLN A 643 4.49 -43.48 2.82
CA GLN A 643 5.83 -44.05 2.90
C GLN A 643 6.33 -44.29 1.47
N VAL A 644 7.31 -43.50 1.02
CA VAL A 644 7.83 -43.55 -0.35
C VAL A 644 9.03 -44.50 -0.41
N HIS A 645 9.97 -44.37 0.53
CA HIS A 645 11.22 -45.10 0.50
C HIS A 645 11.75 -45.37 1.91
N LYS A 646 12.69 -44.59 2.45
CA LYS A 646 13.33 -44.90 3.73
C LYS A 646 12.48 -44.52 4.93
N GLY A 647 12.52 -45.36 5.97
CA GLY A 647 11.96 -45.07 7.29
C GLY A 647 12.79 -45.70 8.40
N PHE A 648 13.86 -45.01 8.82
CA PHE A 648 14.79 -45.51 9.82
C PHE A 648 14.86 -44.66 11.11
N GLY A 649 15.08 -45.37 12.22
CA GLY A 649 15.42 -44.79 13.52
C GLY A 649 14.36 -43.87 14.11
N VAL A 650 14.77 -43.11 15.13
CA VAL A 650 13.85 -42.25 15.91
C VAL A 650 13.31 -41.07 15.10
N ALA A 651 14.07 -40.55 14.14
CA ALA A 651 13.62 -39.42 13.31
C ALA A 651 12.35 -39.76 12.51
N THR A 652 12.16 -41.04 12.17
CA THR A 652 10.93 -41.53 11.53
C THR A 652 9.68 -41.26 12.36
N ALA A 653 9.78 -41.21 13.70
CA ALA A 653 8.65 -40.88 14.57
C ALA A 653 8.11 -39.46 14.37
N ALA A 654 8.92 -38.51 13.87
CA ALA A 654 8.45 -37.16 13.55
C ALA A 654 7.46 -37.13 12.38
N HIS A 655 7.37 -38.22 11.62
CA HIS A 655 6.54 -38.30 10.42
C HIS A 655 5.14 -38.92 10.68
N TYR A 656 4.79 -39.20 11.94
CA TYR A 656 3.52 -39.81 12.33
C TYR A 656 2.83 -38.98 13.41
N ALA A 657 1.62 -38.49 13.10
CA ALA A 657 0.71 -37.89 14.08
C ALA A 657 -0.32 -38.93 14.60
N PRO A 658 -1.00 -38.68 15.73
CA PRO A 658 -2.09 -39.55 16.20
C PRO A 658 -3.18 -39.72 15.14
N GLY A 659 -3.69 -40.95 14.95
CA GLY A 659 -4.81 -41.23 14.04
C GLY A 659 -4.51 -41.04 12.55
N ASN A 660 -3.24 -41.15 12.15
CA ASN A 660 -2.83 -41.00 10.75
C ASN A 660 -3.39 -42.10 9.82
N TYR A 661 -3.61 -41.73 8.56
CA TYR A 661 -3.88 -42.64 7.45
C TYR A 661 -2.57 -42.98 6.75
N VAL A 662 -2.17 -44.25 6.71
CA VAL A 662 -0.81 -44.66 6.29
C VAL A 662 -0.85 -45.50 5.03
N LEU A 663 -0.30 -44.95 3.95
CA LEU A 663 -0.11 -45.61 2.66
C LEU A 663 1.37 -45.95 2.50
N ALA A 664 1.67 -47.14 1.99
CA ALA A 664 3.04 -47.57 1.71
C ALA A 664 3.21 -47.90 0.24
N TRP A 665 4.34 -47.48 -0.33
CA TRP A 665 4.77 -47.94 -1.65
C TRP A 665 5.57 -49.24 -1.56
N PRO A 666 5.66 -50.03 -2.64
CA PRO A 666 6.49 -51.24 -2.67
C PRO A 666 7.99 -50.98 -2.48
N SER A 667 8.44 -49.75 -2.74
CA SER A 667 9.83 -49.29 -2.57
C SER A 667 10.24 -49.05 -1.12
N VAL A 668 9.32 -49.12 -0.16
CA VAL A 668 9.63 -48.77 1.23
C VAL A 668 10.66 -49.72 1.84
N GLU A 669 11.66 -49.15 2.52
CA GLU A 669 12.63 -49.87 3.34
C GLU A 669 12.67 -49.25 4.73
N SER A 670 12.38 -50.04 5.76
CA SER A 670 12.20 -49.46 7.10
C SER A 670 12.65 -50.37 8.23
N GLY A 671 13.09 -49.77 9.34
CA GLY A 671 13.65 -50.52 10.47
C GLY A 671 14.36 -49.63 11.50
N ALA A 672 15.07 -50.25 12.44
CA ALA A 672 15.77 -49.51 13.50
C ALA A 672 16.99 -48.72 12.99
N LEU A 673 17.76 -49.29 12.06
CA LEU A 673 19.03 -48.73 11.54
C LEU A 673 19.23 -49.13 10.06
N PRO A 674 19.95 -48.35 9.23
CA PRO A 674 20.35 -48.75 7.87
C PRO A 674 21.18 -50.06 7.82
N LEU A 675 21.12 -50.82 6.71
CA LEU A 675 21.84 -52.11 6.57
C LEU A 675 23.35 -51.90 6.46
N GLU A 676 23.77 -50.98 5.58
CA GLU A 676 25.17 -50.84 5.14
C GLU A 676 26.14 -50.36 6.24
N GLY A 677 25.67 -50.10 7.45
CA GLY A 677 26.49 -49.89 8.65
C GLY A 677 26.05 -50.71 9.87
N GLY A 678 24.76 -51.07 9.96
CA GLY A 678 24.24 -51.86 11.08
C GLY A 678 24.75 -53.30 11.10
N VAL A 679 24.88 -53.95 9.93
CA VAL A 679 25.32 -55.34 9.84
C VAL A 679 26.79 -55.50 10.26
N ALA A 680 27.65 -54.60 9.77
CA ALA A 680 29.07 -54.60 10.10
C ALA A 680 29.34 -54.36 11.59
N VAL A 681 28.45 -53.63 12.29
CA VAL A 681 28.56 -53.39 13.73
C VAL A 681 27.95 -54.52 14.55
N ALA A 682 26.74 -54.97 14.19
CA ALA A 682 26.00 -55.97 14.97
C ALA A 682 26.59 -57.38 14.86
N TYR A 683 27.11 -57.74 13.69
CA TYR A 683 27.69 -59.07 13.40
C TYR A 683 29.20 -59.01 13.20
N ARG A 684 29.85 -58.00 13.80
CA ARG A 684 31.29 -57.75 13.62
C ARG A 684 32.13 -59.00 13.89
N ARG A 685 31.82 -59.71 14.98
CA ARG A 685 32.57 -60.91 15.39
C ARG A 685 32.41 -62.04 14.40
N GLU A 686 31.21 -62.26 13.89
CA GLU A 686 30.86 -63.31 12.95
C GLU A 686 31.42 -63.03 11.55
N ILE A 687 31.45 -61.76 11.14
CA ILE A 687 32.01 -61.30 9.87
C ILE A 687 33.54 -61.41 9.89
N GLU A 688 34.21 -60.93 10.94
CA GLU A 688 35.67 -61.01 11.08
C GLU A 688 36.18 -62.45 11.24
N ALA A 689 35.35 -63.36 11.77
CA ALA A 689 35.69 -64.77 11.95
C ALA A 689 35.42 -65.66 10.72
N ALA A 690 34.80 -65.13 9.66
CA ALA A 690 34.49 -65.89 8.45
C ALA A 690 35.71 -65.99 7.51
N GLU A 691 35.79 -67.09 6.74
CA GLU A 691 36.84 -67.25 5.71
C GLU A 691 36.76 -66.18 4.61
N ASP A 692 35.54 -65.74 4.29
CA ASP A 692 35.26 -64.59 3.42
C ASP A 692 34.34 -63.60 4.17
N PRO A 693 34.93 -62.61 4.86
CA PRO A 693 34.17 -61.58 5.58
C PRO A 693 33.20 -60.81 4.68
N GLU A 694 33.54 -60.55 3.42
CA GLU A 694 32.69 -59.80 2.51
C GLU A 694 31.50 -60.62 2.03
N ALA A 695 31.69 -61.90 1.72
CA ALA A 695 30.58 -62.80 1.42
C ALA A 695 29.67 -63.00 2.64
N LYS A 696 30.25 -63.15 3.85
CA LYS A 696 29.45 -63.31 5.08
C LYS A 696 28.66 -62.05 5.42
N ARG A 697 29.25 -60.88 5.21
CA ARG A 697 28.58 -59.60 5.34
C ARG A 697 27.38 -59.50 4.40
N ARG A 698 27.57 -59.81 3.10
CA ARG A 698 26.47 -59.80 2.12
C ARG A 698 25.36 -60.79 2.47
N GLU A 699 25.71 -61.99 2.93
CA GLU A 699 24.73 -62.98 3.39
C GLU A 699 23.83 -62.42 4.51
N TYR A 700 24.41 -61.74 5.50
CA TYR A 700 23.65 -61.10 6.56
C TYR A 700 22.85 -59.88 6.08
N GLU A 701 23.43 -59.08 5.18
CA GLU A 701 22.73 -57.94 4.57
C GLU A 701 21.49 -58.39 3.79
N ASP A 702 21.60 -59.44 2.98
CA ASP A 702 20.48 -60.00 2.20
C ASP A 702 19.40 -60.60 3.11
N LYS A 703 19.79 -61.40 4.13
CA LYS A 703 18.84 -61.95 5.12
C LYS A 703 18.08 -60.86 5.87
N LEU A 704 18.75 -59.78 6.25
CA LEU A 704 18.12 -58.68 6.99
C LEU A 704 17.36 -57.70 6.08
N ARG A 705 17.59 -57.75 4.77
CA ARG A 705 16.83 -56.97 3.77
C ARG A 705 15.39 -57.46 3.66
N GLU A 706 15.15 -58.76 3.73
CA GLU A 706 13.78 -59.33 3.72
C GLU A 706 12.91 -58.74 4.85
N GLY A 707 13.46 -58.59 6.06
CA GLY A 707 12.74 -58.03 7.21
C GLY A 707 12.44 -56.52 7.14
N ARG A 708 12.95 -55.82 6.11
CA ARG A 708 12.73 -54.37 5.90
C ARG A 708 11.69 -54.07 4.83
N SER A 709 11.26 -55.11 4.14
CA SER A 709 10.21 -55.10 3.13
C SER A 709 8.90 -54.54 3.72
N PRO A 710 8.09 -53.82 2.92
CA PRO A 710 6.80 -53.33 3.38
C PRO A 710 5.73 -54.42 3.38
N PHE A 711 5.92 -55.53 2.65
CA PHE A 711 4.92 -56.59 2.53
C PHE A 711 4.57 -57.26 3.87
N PRO A 712 5.53 -57.68 4.73
CA PRO A 712 5.19 -58.20 6.06
C PRO A 712 4.47 -57.18 6.96
N ARG A 713 4.73 -55.87 6.77
CA ARG A 713 4.04 -54.81 7.50
C ARG A 713 2.59 -54.67 7.02
N ALA A 714 2.34 -54.78 5.73
CA ALA A 714 0.99 -54.82 5.17
C ALA A 714 0.23 -56.06 5.64
N GLU A 715 0.85 -57.25 5.60
CA GLU A 715 0.25 -58.51 6.09
C GLU A 715 -0.14 -58.45 7.57
N SER A 716 0.61 -57.71 8.38
CA SER A 716 0.35 -57.50 9.81
C SER A 716 -0.52 -56.29 10.13
N PHE A 717 -1.03 -55.59 9.10
CA PHE A 717 -1.84 -54.37 9.25
C PHE A 717 -1.12 -53.23 9.99
N ALA A 718 0.20 -53.13 9.83
CA ALA A 718 1.01 -52.03 10.35
C ALA A 718 0.98 -50.78 9.45
N VAL A 719 0.36 -50.87 8.28
CA VAL A 719 -0.01 -49.78 7.37
C VAL A 719 -1.47 -49.98 6.96
N HIS A 720 -2.16 -48.92 6.53
CA HIS A 720 -3.55 -49.06 6.11
C HIS A 720 -3.64 -49.72 4.75
N GLU A 721 -2.79 -49.32 3.80
CA GLU A 721 -2.64 -50.03 2.53
C GLU A 721 -1.23 -50.00 1.96
N LEU A 722 -0.90 -51.07 1.22
CA LEU A 722 0.24 -51.16 0.31
C LEU A 722 -0.28 -50.92 -1.12
N ILE A 723 0.11 -49.81 -1.73
CA ILE A 723 -0.55 -49.28 -2.92
C ILE A 723 0.37 -49.32 -4.15
N ASP A 724 -0.21 -49.32 -5.34
CA ASP A 724 0.54 -48.91 -6.53
C ASP A 724 0.89 -47.41 -6.38
N PRO A 725 2.14 -46.97 -6.61
CA PRO A 725 2.52 -45.56 -6.51
C PRO A 725 1.56 -44.60 -7.22
N ARG A 726 0.96 -45.03 -8.33
CA ARG A 726 0.00 -44.26 -9.13
C ARG A 726 -1.33 -44.01 -8.42
N GLU A 727 -1.71 -44.85 -7.46
CA GLU A 727 -2.94 -44.73 -6.65
C GLU A 727 -2.84 -43.66 -5.55
N THR A 728 -1.64 -43.08 -5.34
CA THR A 728 -1.40 -42.13 -4.25
C THR A 728 -2.39 -40.95 -4.28
N ARG A 729 -2.61 -40.32 -5.42
CA ARG A 729 -3.57 -39.20 -5.53
C ARG A 729 -5.02 -39.64 -5.27
N PRO A 730 -5.57 -40.65 -5.97
CA PRO A 730 -6.93 -41.14 -5.72
C PRO A 730 -7.21 -41.40 -4.24
N MET A 731 -6.30 -42.11 -3.56
CA MET A 731 -6.49 -42.47 -2.15
C MET A 731 -6.37 -41.27 -1.20
N LEU A 732 -5.51 -40.30 -1.52
CA LEU A 732 -5.45 -39.06 -0.77
C LEU A 732 -6.71 -38.20 -0.99
N CYS A 733 -7.27 -38.17 -2.19
CA CYS A 733 -8.53 -37.47 -2.47
C CYS A 733 -9.72 -38.11 -1.73
N ASP A 734 -9.79 -39.44 -1.65
CA ASP A 734 -10.77 -40.14 -0.82
C ASP A 734 -10.60 -39.80 0.67
N TRP A 735 -9.36 -39.80 1.16
CA TRP A 735 -9.05 -39.38 2.53
C TRP A 735 -9.48 -37.93 2.81
N ILE A 736 -9.26 -37.02 1.86
CA ILE A 736 -9.74 -35.62 1.97
C ILE A 736 -11.25 -35.58 2.16
N ASP A 737 -12.02 -36.41 1.46
CA ASP A 737 -13.47 -36.50 1.64
C ASP A 737 -13.85 -37.02 3.03
N TRP A 738 -13.16 -38.05 3.53
CA TRP A 738 -13.44 -38.65 4.84
C TRP A 738 -13.19 -37.69 6.02
N ILE A 739 -12.17 -36.84 5.92
CA ILE A 739 -11.80 -35.94 7.02
C ILE A 739 -12.65 -34.67 7.07
N GLN A 740 -13.52 -34.41 6.08
CA GLN A 740 -14.32 -33.17 6.03
C GLN A 740 -15.09 -32.92 7.34
N PRO A 741 -15.77 -33.90 7.96
CA PRO A 741 -16.47 -33.68 9.22
C PRO A 741 -15.53 -33.44 10.41
N GLN A 742 -14.32 -34.02 10.39
CA GLN A 742 -13.33 -33.83 11.47
C GLN A 742 -12.82 -32.38 11.49
N LEU A 743 -12.56 -31.80 10.31
CA LEU A 743 -12.06 -30.43 10.18
C LEU A 743 -13.03 -29.39 10.76
N ASP A 744 -14.34 -29.65 10.74
CA ASP A 744 -15.35 -28.76 11.33
C ASP A 744 -15.31 -28.74 12.88
N THR A 745 -14.72 -29.76 13.50
CA THR A 745 -14.60 -29.89 14.96
C THR A 745 -13.33 -29.27 15.53
N LEU A 746 -12.37 -28.89 14.69
CA LEU A 746 -11.05 -28.41 15.11
C LEU A 746 -10.99 -26.89 15.35
N LEU A 747 -12.06 -26.15 15.05
CA LEU A 747 -12.07 -24.69 15.10
C LEU A 747 -11.76 -24.14 16.49
N GLY A 748 -11.00 -23.05 16.51
CA GLY A 748 -10.56 -22.32 17.70
C GLY A 748 -9.05 -22.35 17.88
N PRO A 749 -8.54 -21.62 18.89
CA PRO A 749 -7.12 -21.60 19.22
C PRO A 749 -6.63 -22.98 19.69
N VAL A 750 -5.42 -23.35 19.26
CA VAL A 750 -4.71 -24.54 19.72
C VAL A 750 -3.74 -24.21 20.86
N HIS A 751 -3.52 -25.16 21.76
CA HIS A 751 -2.59 -25.03 22.87
C HIS A 751 -1.68 -26.25 22.96
N PHE A 752 -0.39 -26.00 23.19
CA PHE A 752 0.63 -27.03 23.27
C PHE A 752 1.35 -26.98 24.61
N GLY A 753 1.79 -28.15 25.09
CA GLY A 753 2.71 -28.22 26.20
C GLY A 753 4.11 -27.73 25.83
N ILE A 754 5.03 -27.71 26.80
CA ILE A 754 6.44 -27.44 26.51
C ILE A 754 7.00 -28.52 25.58
N ARG A 755 7.66 -28.07 24.51
CA ARG A 755 8.40 -28.92 23.58
C ARG A 755 9.90 -28.59 23.73
N PRO A 756 10.80 -29.59 23.71
CA PRO A 756 12.23 -29.40 23.94
C PRO A 756 12.90 -28.28 23.14
#